data_AF-A0A8J5QFX0-F1
#
_entry.id   AF-A0A8J5QFX0-F1
#
_cell.length_a   1.000
_cell.length_b   1.000
_cell.length_c   1.000
_cell.angle_alpha   90.00
_cell.angle_beta   90.00
_cell.angle_gamma   90.00
#
_symmetry.space_group_name_H-M   'P 1'
#
loop_
_entity.id
_entity.type
_entity.pdbx_description
1 polymer ?
#
loop_
_entity_poly.entity_id
_entity_poly.type
_entity_poly.pdbx_seq_one_letter_code
_entity_poly.pdbx_strand_id
1 'polypeptide(L)'
;MSQPPQKKQKTGKQIIYLPDEIGELIVSYIPDHYLEANLFTPLIGEFIAMKLYRYIHVGSLFSKLGGQLQFKFVDSQRGLQGIVSQSFFNDENFVSAKDSYTELSVNQFVQLSKKYPRFKPHIIHFHSLNRLFWMHHRYPEILRKLPRVDVSLRDDSNRASSLLELPYNIYSISDIPKVFTEVNLLSNISGLCADYLPQIADKSWGKDLQELELGREKGLHELPHLFPNLKKLRIDNLESLGVGTLRFPSKLQCLNIRVGHIERLDVSYLDNLTEFVAEIGYDSNKLDKMRFPLGIERVILFCAYYGPVTEAPANLEIYPNLRDFRIFYSYVPLGIDEPNEVSVTVGELLKIPDTLRILTIDLLEGQLLPDNLKLPPSLRVLSISNTRMSGNGWSSVTFPETLTELTLQVDCLEGIELPKSLQRLYLTTTFPIESVNFLDLKHLVNLKLDGEWVGENFICSFPSSLETLQVLFEYSPLEEVVIEASNLKQVAFKEAPFKCIGTSNFELPDCVESLSFDTSMENCLSEMEEYLKSRHGKIERNIFPSSLRELYLASNFLEGVGLQSYSNLEKLELLGNNISRLDKLPSSLKSLRLDGSPICKCLTPTIFSDLTNLRELRMADTKINEYFESDQSRVLNFPSSLVILNLSNNKLQLGVAPRLLLSGCTQLQELWLSGNSDMTDVQVIIDTVKSASPEIVELRLDEEVRNRVKEGGVNFLSFVKYTPGIWQNSPDFMP
;
A
#
# COMPACT_ATOMS: atom_id res chain seq x y z
N MET A 1 9.53 -96.14 18.12
CA MET A 1 9.87 -96.38 16.71
C MET A 1 10.33 -95.06 16.11
N SER A 2 11.59 -95.00 15.69
CA SER A 2 12.26 -93.84 15.12
C SER A 2 11.71 -93.51 13.73
N GLN A 3 11.35 -92.23 13.50
CA GLN A 3 11.18 -91.68 12.14
C GLN A 3 12.19 -90.54 11.90
N PRO A 4 12.66 -90.37 10.64
CA PRO A 4 13.81 -89.56 10.28
C PRO A 4 13.45 -88.08 10.02
N PRO A 5 14.44 -87.18 9.95
CA PRO A 5 14.21 -85.73 9.90
C PRO A 5 13.76 -85.26 8.50
N GLN A 6 12.69 -84.48 8.45
CA GLN A 6 12.27 -83.74 7.26
C GLN A 6 13.09 -82.45 7.12
N LYS A 7 13.61 -82.22 5.91
CA LYS A 7 14.42 -81.05 5.50
C LYS A 7 13.63 -79.74 5.68
N LYS A 8 14.25 -78.74 6.33
CA LYS A 8 13.80 -77.34 6.31
C LYS A 8 13.95 -76.75 4.90
N GLN A 9 12.84 -76.38 4.24
CA GLN A 9 12.87 -75.48 3.09
C GLN A 9 13.22 -74.05 3.56
N LYS A 10 14.31 -73.49 3.03
CA LYS A 10 14.64 -72.07 3.16
C LYS A 10 13.72 -71.27 2.23
N THR A 11 12.86 -70.42 2.77
CA THR A 11 12.15 -69.38 2.01
C THR A 11 13.14 -68.27 1.66
N GLY A 12 13.68 -68.29 0.45
CA GLY A 12 14.43 -67.14 -0.09
C GLY A 12 13.44 -66.00 -0.40
N LYS A 13 13.63 -64.83 0.21
CA LYS A 13 12.93 -63.61 -0.21
C LYS A 13 13.45 -63.20 -1.57
N GLN A 14 12.59 -63.24 -2.59
CA GLN A 14 12.87 -62.68 -3.89
C GLN A 14 12.60 -61.17 -3.81
N ILE A 15 13.63 -60.35 -4.00
CA ILE A 15 13.49 -58.89 -4.10
C ILE A 15 13.17 -58.59 -5.56
N ILE A 16 11.99 -58.06 -5.81
CA ILE A 16 11.55 -57.63 -7.15
C ILE A 16 11.89 -56.15 -7.28
N TYR A 17 12.73 -55.81 -8.25
CA TYR A 17 12.99 -54.43 -8.64
C TYR A 17 11.90 -54.01 -9.63
N LEU A 18 11.10 -53.01 -9.25
CA LEU A 18 10.13 -52.41 -10.16
C LEU A 18 10.85 -51.40 -11.07
N PRO A 19 10.51 -51.33 -12.37
CA PRO A 19 10.95 -50.25 -13.24
C PRO A 19 10.49 -48.87 -12.72
N ASP A 20 11.29 -47.83 -12.98
CA ASP A 20 11.06 -46.46 -12.48
C ASP A 20 9.68 -45.93 -12.93
N GLU A 21 9.21 -46.32 -14.12
CA GLU A 21 7.91 -45.96 -14.69
C GLU A 21 6.74 -46.50 -13.85
N ILE A 22 6.91 -47.66 -13.22
CA ILE A 22 5.89 -48.23 -12.31
C ILE A 22 5.90 -47.48 -10.98
N GLY A 23 7.07 -47.03 -10.50
CA GLY A 23 7.18 -46.17 -9.32
C GLY A 23 6.45 -44.83 -9.52
N GLU A 24 6.68 -44.18 -10.65
CA GLU A 24 5.98 -42.93 -11.03
C GLU A 24 4.47 -43.13 -11.13
N LEU A 25 4.03 -44.23 -11.77
CA LEU A 25 2.63 -44.56 -11.88
C LEU A 25 2.00 -44.77 -10.50
N ILE A 26 2.64 -45.52 -9.60
CA ILE A 26 2.14 -45.73 -8.23
C ILE A 26 1.98 -44.39 -7.50
N VAL A 27 2.97 -43.50 -7.60
CA VAL A 27 2.92 -42.17 -6.96
C VAL A 27 1.88 -41.25 -7.61
N SER A 28 1.54 -41.46 -8.89
CA SER A 28 0.47 -40.71 -9.55
C SER A 28 -0.92 -40.97 -8.95
N TYR A 29 -1.15 -42.17 -8.39
CA TYR A 29 -2.42 -42.60 -7.80
C TYR A 29 -2.55 -42.34 -6.29
N ILE A 30 -1.49 -41.88 -5.61
CA ILE A 30 -1.57 -41.50 -4.20
C ILE A 30 -2.18 -40.08 -4.13
N PRO A 31 -3.30 -39.88 -3.38
CA PRO A 31 -3.90 -38.56 -3.23
C PRO A 31 -2.93 -37.57 -2.58
N ASP A 32 -2.98 -36.30 -3.00
CA ASP A 32 -1.94 -35.32 -2.65
C ASP A 32 -1.74 -35.13 -1.14
N HIS A 33 -2.82 -35.17 -0.35
CA HIS A 33 -2.77 -35.05 1.11
C HIS A 33 -2.09 -36.24 1.83
N TYR A 34 -1.86 -37.37 1.15
CA TYR A 34 -1.11 -38.51 1.68
C TYR A 34 0.36 -38.52 1.26
N LEU A 35 0.77 -37.67 0.32
CA LEU A 35 2.13 -37.68 -0.23
C LEU A 35 3.16 -37.22 0.82
N GLU A 36 2.88 -36.19 1.61
CA GLU A 36 3.82 -35.67 2.63
C GLU A 36 4.12 -36.66 3.75
N ALA A 37 3.10 -37.40 4.22
CA ALA A 37 3.27 -38.41 5.26
C ALA A 37 4.18 -39.56 4.82
N ASN A 38 4.32 -39.76 3.50
CA ASN A 38 5.11 -40.84 2.90
C ASN A 38 6.45 -40.35 2.32
N LEU A 39 6.78 -39.07 2.42
CA LEU A 39 8.00 -38.47 1.85
C LEU A 39 9.30 -39.14 2.31
N PHE A 40 9.28 -39.74 3.50
CA PHE A 40 10.43 -40.36 4.12
C PHE A 40 10.50 -41.88 3.94
N THR A 41 9.52 -42.49 3.25
CA THR A 41 9.52 -43.92 2.95
C THR A 41 10.61 -44.29 1.91
N PRO A 42 11.39 -45.37 2.14
CA PRO A 42 12.40 -45.80 1.17
C PRO A 42 11.78 -46.23 -0.17
N LEU A 43 12.48 -46.00 -1.29
CA LEU A 43 12.06 -46.22 -2.69
C LEU A 43 10.96 -45.28 -3.23
N ILE A 44 9.87 -45.07 -2.49
CA ILE A 44 8.74 -44.25 -2.98
C ILE A 44 8.98 -42.75 -2.72
N GLY A 45 9.70 -42.40 -1.66
CA GLY A 45 9.96 -41.01 -1.27
C GLY A 45 10.69 -40.16 -2.33
N GLU A 46 11.54 -40.76 -3.18
CA GLU A 46 12.24 -40.05 -4.25
C GLU A 46 11.29 -39.62 -5.37
N PHE A 47 10.40 -40.52 -5.80
CA PHE A 47 9.36 -40.22 -6.80
C PHE A 47 8.30 -39.25 -6.26
N ILE A 48 7.92 -39.40 -4.98
CA ILE A 48 7.04 -38.45 -4.30
C ILE A 48 7.68 -37.06 -4.26
N ALA A 49 8.97 -36.96 -3.91
CA ALA A 49 9.67 -35.68 -3.87
C ALA A 49 9.77 -35.05 -5.27
N MET A 50 10.04 -35.83 -6.31
CA MET A 50 10.06 -35.34 -7.70
C MET A 50 8.69 -34.87 -8.18
N LYS A 51 7.59 -35.53 -7.78
CA LYS A 51 6.21 -35.13 -8.15
C LYS A 51 5.76 -33.89 -7.40
N LEU A 52 6.02 -33.81 -6.09
CA LEU A 52 5.60 -32.68 -5.25
C LEU A 52 6.44 -31.42 -5.48
N TYR A 53 7.75 -31.55 -5.65
CA TYR A 53 8.70 -30.42 -5.63
C TYR A 53 9.33 -30.15 -7.01
N ARG A 54 8.52 -30.19 -8.07
CA ARG A 54 9.00 -29.92 -9.43
C ARG A 54 9.51 -28.49 -9.61
N TYR A 55 8.88 -27.54 -8.91
CA TYR A 55 9.25 -26.14 -8.80
C TYR A 55 9.37 -25.81 -7.30
N ILE A 56 10.56 -25.41 -6.86
CA ILE A 56 10.79 -25.12 -5.43
C ILE A 56 10.94 -23.62 -5.24
N HIS A 57 10.09 -23.06 -4.38
CA HIS A 57 10.27 -21.73 -3.84
C HIS A 57 11.03 -21.82 -2.50
N VAL A 58 12.13 -21.09 -2.39
CA VAL A 58 12.93 -21.04 -1.16
C VAL A 58 12.60 -19.76 -0.40
N GLY A 59 11.42 -19.76 0.23
CA GLY A 59 10.84 -18.68 1.04
C GLY A 59 11.32 -18.64 2.49
N SER A 60 11.00 -17.53 3.17
CA SER A 60 11.28 -17.34 4.60
C SER A 60 10.33 -18.17 5.44
N LEU A 61 10.87 -19.18 6.15
CA LEU A 61 10.18 -19.86 7.26
C LEU A 61 10.53 -19.25 8.63
N PHE A 62 11.04 -18.02 8.68
CA PHE A 62 11.37 -17.32 9.92
C PHE A 62 10.96 -15.85 9.84
N SER A 63 9.68 -15.58 10.13
CA SER A 63 9.25 -14.25 10.59
C SER A 63 8.00 -14.22 11.47
N LYS A 64 7.54 -15.34 12.06
CA LYS A 64 6.45 -15.25 13.08
C LYS A 64 6.49 -16.15 14.32
N LEU A 65 7.47 -17.04 14.52
CA LEU A 65 7.53 -17.82 15.78
C LEU A 65 8.98 -17.98 16.26
N GLY A 66 9.39 -17.07 17.15
CA GLY A 66 10.53 -17.29 18.03
C GLY A 66 10.17 -18.34 19.08
N GLY A 67 10.44 -19.60 18.77
CA GLY A 67 10.30 -20.70 19.71
C GLY A 67 11.18 -21.87 19.29
N GLN A 68 12.25 -22.13 20.05
CA GLN A 68 13.06 -23.33 19.87
C GLN A 68 12.21 -24.57 20.16
N LEU A 69 12.03 -25.46 19.18
CA LEU A 69 11.51 -26.81 19.41
C LEU A 69 12.63 -27.81 19.16
N GLN A 70 13.18 -28.33 20.26
CA GLN A 70 14.07 -29.48 20.27
C GLN A 70 13.24 -30.76 20.09
N PHE A 71 13.54 -31.54 19.06
CA PHE A 71 13.02 -32.90 18.95
C PHE A 71 13.89 -33.85 19.76
N LYS A 72 13.28 -34.54 20.73
CA LYS A 72 13.89 -35.69 21.41
C LYS A 72 13.16 -36.94 20.94
N PHE A 73 13.85 -37.77 20.16
CA PHE A 73 13.44 -39.17 19.97
C PHE A 73 13.75 -39.93 21.27
N VAL A 74 12.99 -40.96 21.66
CA VAL A 74 13.22 -42.39 21.36
C VAL A 74 12.16 -43.27 22.08
N ASP A 75 11.84 -44.38 21.42
CA ASP A 75 11.56 -45.74 21.94
C ASP A 75 10.24 -46.11 22.62
N SER A 76 9.83 -47.33 22.29
CA SER A 76 8.46 -47.84 22.25
C SER A 76 8.10 -48.80 23.38
N GLN A 77 8.77 -48.78 24.54
CA GLN A 77 8.60 -49.87 25.52
C GLN A 77 8.06 -49.55 26.92
N ARG A 78 7.75 -48.31 27.32
CA ARG A 78 7.07 -48.08 28.62
C ARG A 78 6.05 -46.95 28.53
N GLY A 79 4.78 -47.29 28.74
CA GLY A 79 3.64 -46.39 28.64
C GLY A 79 3.44 -45.47 29.86
N LEU A 80 2.41 -44.62 29.69
CA LEU A 80 1.85 -43.56 30.55
C LEU A 80 2.43 -42.15 30.32
N GLN A 81 1.65 -41.08 30.15
CA GLN A 81 0.22 -40.92 29.84
C GLN A 81 -0.04 -39.44 29.49
N GLY A 82 -0.71 -39.20 28.35
CA GLY A 82 -1.62 -38.08 28.03
C GLY A 82 -1.17 -36.61 28.13
N ILE A 83 -1.92 -35.65 27.57
CA ILE A 83 -3.07 -35.66 26.64
C ILE A 83 -3.29 -34.17 26.25
N VAL A 84 -3.59 -33.91 24.96
CA VAL A 84 -4.52 -32.90 24.41
C VAL A 84 -4.26 -31.42 24.80
N SER A 85 -4.12 -30.51 23.83
CA SER A 85 -5.30 -29.80 23.35
C SER A 85 -5.27 -29.31 21.90
N GLN A 86 -6.47 -29.35 21.32
CA GLN A 86 -6.90 -28.74 20.08
C GLN A 86 -6.75 -27.22 20.09
N SER A 87 -6.60 -26.64 18.90
CA SER A 87 -7.15 -25.31 18.61
C SER A 87 -7.88 -25.30 17.28
N PHE A 88 -8.98 -24.56 17.31
CA PHE A 88 -10.10 -24.35 16.41
C PHE A 88 -9.82 -24.36 14.89
N PHE A 89 -10.63 -25.13 14.17
CA PHE A 89 -10.99 -24.86 12.78
C PHE A 89 -12.09 -23.79 12.79
N ASN A 90 -11.81 -22.63 12.20
CA ASN A 90 -12.84 -21.85 11.54
C ASN A 90 -12.73 -22.13 10.05
N ASP A 91 -13.91 -22.33 9.47
CA ASP A 91 -14.17 -22.75 8.11
C ASP A 91 -13.74 -21.73 7.05
N GLU A 92 -13.66 -22.25 5.82
CA GLU A 92 -13.51 -21.57 4.53
C GLU A 92 -12.10 -21.14 4.12
N ASN A 93 -11.33 -22.13 3.66
CA ASN A 93 -10.34 -21.89 2.60
C ASN A 93 -10.60 -22.88 1.46
N PHE A 94 -11.26 -22.39 0.41
CA PHE A 94 -11.34 -23.06 -0.88
C PHE A 94 -9.94 -23.08 -1.50
N VAL A 95 -9.36 -24.28 -1.60
CA VAL A 95 -8.12 -24.52 -2.34
C VAL A 95 -8.46 -24.50 -3.83
N SER A 96 -8.10 -23.42 -4.53
CA SER A 96 -8.07 -23.46 -5.99
C SER A 96 -6.82 -24.24 -6.42
N ALA A 97 -7.05 -25.42 -7.00
CA ALA A 97 -6.02 -26.22 -7.60
C ALA A 97 -5.72 -25.67 -9.00
N LYS A 98 -4.72 -24.79 -9.12
CA LYS A 98 -3.94 -24.57 -10.35
C LYS A 98 -2.71 -23.74 -9.98
N ASP A 99 -1.55 -24.40 -10.07
CA ASP A 99 -0.19 -23.91 -9.79
C ASP A 99 0.21 -23.82 -8.31
N SER A 100 0.20 -24.96 -7.63
CA SER A 100 0.79 -25.11 -6.29
C SER A 100 2.32 -25.12 -6.37
N TYR A 101 2.95 -23.97 -6.08
CA TYR A 101 4.36 -23.94 -5.71
C TYR A 101 4.52 -24.45 -4.28
N THR A 102 5.38 -25.44 -4.05
CA THR A 102 5.66 -25.89 -2.69
C THR A 102 6.89 -25.18 -2.16
N GLU A 103 6.74 -24.44 -1.05
CA GLU A 103 7.85 -23.80 -0.38
C GLU A 103 8.63 -24.80 0.47
N LEU A 104 9.95 -24.85 0.29
CA LEU A 104 10.85 -25.59 1.17
C LEU A 104 11.75 -24.60 1.90
N SER A 105 11.91 -24.79 3.20
CA SER A 105 13.04 -24.15 3.89
C SER A 105 14.35 -24.66 3.31
N VAL A 106 15.38 -23.82 3.34
CA VAL A 106 16.72 -24.17 2.87
C VAL A 106 17.23 -25.48 3.51
N ASN A 107 16.93 -25.69 4.80
CA ASN A 107 17.35 -26.89 5.52
C ASN A 107 16.60 -28.14 5.05
N GLN A 108 15.29 -28.06 4.78
CA GLN A 108 14.53 -29.18 4.23
C GLN A 108 15.01 -29.55 2.82
N PHE A 109 15.27 -28.55 1.97
CA PHE A 109 15.83 -28.78 0.64
C PHE A 109 17.20 -29.48 0.70
N VAL A 110 18.09 -29.04 1.58
CA VAL A 110 19.41 -29.65 1.78
C VAL A 110 19.28 -31.09 2.30
N GLN A 111 18.36 -31.35 3.23
CA GLN A 111 18.12 -32.70 3.73
C GLN A 111 17.58 -33.63 2.65
N LEU A 112 16.62 -33.16 1.83
CA LEU A 112 16.07 -33.94 0.72
C LEU A 112 17.13 -34.24 -0.34
N SER A 113 17.93 -33.24 -0.71
CA SER A 113 19.02 -33.40 -1.70
C SER A 113 20.11 -34.36 -1.23
N LYS A 114 20.40 -34.41 0.09
CA LYS A 114 21.34 -35.38 0.67
C LYS A 114 20.75 -36.78 0.75
N LYS A 115 19.46 -36.88 1.10
CA LYS A 115 18.77 -38.17 1.27
C LYS A 115 18.45 -38.85 -0.07
N TYR A 116 18.15 -38.08 -1.10
CA TYR A 116 17.75 -38.57 -2.42
C TYR A 116 18.68 -37.99 -3.51
N PRO A 117 19.79 -38.67 -3.86
CA PRO A 117 20.78 -38.13 -4.78
C PRO A 117 20.28 -37.89 -6.22
N ARG A 118 19.14 -38.47 -6.64
CA ARG A 118 18.53 -38.16 -7.95
C ARG A 118 17.50 -37.04 -7.88
N PHE A 119 17.16 -36.54 -6.69
CA PHE A 119 16.31 -35.37 -6.53
C PHE A 119 16.99 -34.13 -7.13
N LYS A 120 16.50 -33.70 -8.29
CA LYS A 120 16.97 -32.54 -9.04
C LYS A 120 15.76 -31.70 -9.42
N PRO A 121 15.38 -30.68 -8.64
CA PRO A 121 14.31 -29.78 -9.05
C PRO A 121 14.67 -29.12 -10.37
N HIS A 122 13.67 -28.90 -11.21
CA HIS A 122 13.89 -28.29 -12.53
C HIS A 122 14.22 -26.81 -12.41
N ILE A 123 13.60 -26.11 -11.46
CA ILE A 123 13.83 -24.69 -11.18
C ILE A 123 13.79 -24.50 -9.67
N ILE A 124 14.77 -23.77 -9.14
CA ILE A 124 14.76 -23.27 -7.77
C ILE A 124 14.67 -21.75 -7.83
N HIS A 125 13.63 -21.19 -7.21
CA HIS A 125 13.45 -19.76 -7.05
C HIS A 125 13.98 -19.30 -5.69
N PHE A 126 14.99 -18.43 -5.70
CA PHE A 126 15.44 -17.70 -4.51
C PHE A 126 14.75 -16.34 -4.47
N HIS A 127 14.16 -15.98 -3.33
CA HIS A 127 13.56 -14.67 -3.11
C HIS A 127 14.59 -13.56 -2.83
N SER A 128 15.83 -13.90 -2.48
CA SER A 128 16.90 -12.92 -2.28
C SER A 128 18.27 -13.45 -2.65
N LEU A 129 19.12 -12.57 -3.18
CA LEU A 129 20.52 -12.85 -3.50
C LEU A 129 21.29 -13.39 -2.29
N ASN A 130 20.99 -12.87 -1.08
CA ASN A 130 21.59 -13.35 0.16
C ASN A 130 21.47 -14.85 0.37
N ARG A 131 20.33 -15.45 0.01
CA ARG A 131 20.10 -16.88 0.19
C ARG A 131 20.88 -17.72 -0.82
N LEU A 132 20.96 -17.24 -2.05
CA LEU A 132 21.80 -17.85 -3.07
C LEU A 132 23.27 -17.82 -2.63
N PHE A 133 23.75 -16.67 -2.15
CA PHE A 133 25.10 -16.52 -1.62
C PHE A 133 25.36 -17.45 -0.43
N TRP A 134 24.43 -17.49 0.54
CA TRP A 134 24.52 -18.38 1.69
C TRP A 134 24.57 -19.86 1.29
N MET A 135 23.70 -20.30 0.38
CA MET A 135 23.71 -21.68 -0.11
C MET A 135 24.99 -22.01 -0.86
N HIS A 136 25.49 -21.09 -1.68
CA HIS A 136 26.74 -21.29 -2.41
C HIS A 136 27.91 -21.46 -1.46
N HIS A 137 27.98 -20.64 -0.40
CA HIS A 137 29.09 -20.74 0.55
C HIS A 137 29.01 -22.02 1.38
N ARG A 138 27.81 -22.39 1.84
CA ARG A 138 27.64 -23.49 2.80
C ARG A 138 27.51 -24.87 2.15
N TYR A 139 26.99 -24.92 0.92
CA TYR A 139 26.70 -26.16 0.19
C TYR A 139 27.02 -26.03 -1.33
N PRO A 140 28.25 -25.63 -1.71
CA PRO A 140 28.61 -25.40 -3.12
C PRO A 140 28.41 -26.64 -3.99
N GLU A 141 28.61 -27.84 -3.44
CA GLU A 141 28.42 -29.12 -4.12
C GLU A 141 26.96 -29.44 -4.46
N ILE A 142 25.99 -28.86 -3.74
CA ILE A 142 24.57 -29.02 -4.03
C ILE A 142 24.17 -28.10 -5.18
N LEU A 143 24.56 -26.82 -5.13
CA LEU A 143 24.27 -25.86 -6.20
C LEU A 143 24.87 -26.27 -7.55
N ARG A 144 26.11 -26.80 -7.56
CA ARG A 144 26.77 -27.26 -8.80
C ARG A 144 26.06 -28.41 -9.50
N LYS A 145 25.17 -29.14 -8.82
CA LYS A 145 24.42 -30.28 -9.36
C LYS A 145 23.05 -29.90 -9.91
N LEU A 146 22.63 -28.64 -9.74
CA LEU A 146 21.33 -28.17 -10.19
C LEU A 146 21.34 -27.87 -11.69
N PRO A 147 20.29 -28.29 -12.42
CA PRO A 147 20.23 -28.09 -13.87
C PRO A 147 19.95 -26.63 -14.26
N ARG A 148 19.22 -25.88 -13.41
CA ARG A 148 18.88 -24.47 -13.60
C ARG A 148 18.54 -23.82 -12.26
N VAL A 149 18.99 -22.58 -12.06
CA VAL A 149 18.69 -21.77 -10.87
C VAL A 149 18.17 -20.43 -11.37
N ASP A 150 16.90 -20.14 -11.10
CA ASP A 150 16.28 -18.86 -11.46
C ASP A 150 16.22 -17.99 -10.20
N VAL A 151 16.82 -16.80 -10.25
CA VAL A 151 16.84 -15.89 -9.10
C VAL A 151 15.81 -14.80 -9.34
N SER A 152 14.76 -14.76 -8.52
CA SER A 152 13.80 -13.66 -8.54
C SER A 152 14.19 -12.68 -7.43
N LEU A 153 14.69 -11.50 -7.82
CA LEU A 153 14.87 -10.40 -6.88
C LEU A 153 13.51 -9.81 -6.53
N ARG A 154 12.94 -10.24 -5.40
CA ARG A 154 11.82 -9.51 -4.79
C ARG A 154 12.42 -8.53 -3.79
N ASP A 155 12.07 -7.26 -3.95
CA ASP A 155 12.19 -6.32 -2.84
C ASP A 155 11.06 -6.64 -1.85
N ASP A 156 11.43 -6.91 -0.60
CA ASP A 156 10.48 -7.21 0.49
C ASP A 156 9.61 -5.98 0.85
N SER A 157 9.85 -4.81 0.21
CA SER A 157 9.14 -3.55 0.46
C SER A 157 7.77 -3.38 -0.23
N ASN A 158 7.19 -4.43 -0.86
CA ASN A 158 5.91 -4.38 -1.58
C ASN A 158 5.84 -3.39 -2.77
N ARG A 159 6.96 -2.79 -3.20
CA ARG A 159 6.99 -1.91 -4.38
C ARG A 159 7.38 -2.69 -5.64
N ALA A 160 6.47 -2.73 -6.60
CA ALA A 160 6.61 -3.16 -8.00
C ALA A 160 7.54 -4.37 -8.30
N SER A 161 6.93 -5.54 -8.49
CA SER A 161 7.62 -6.72 -9.02
C SER A 161 8.02 -6.53 -10.48
N SER A 162 9.32 -6.38 -10.75
CA SER A 162 9.89 -6.74 -12.05
C SER A 162 10.59 -8.09 -11.90
N LEU A 163 10.03 -9.13 -12.52
CA LEU A 163 10.71 -10.41 -12.72
C LEU A 163 11.85 -10.16 -13.70
N LEU A 164 13.06 -9.99 -13.19
CA LEU A 164 14.26 -9.99 -14.02
C LEU A 164 14.58 -11.45 -14.35
N GLU A 165 14.09 -11.94 -15.49
CA GLU A 165 14.57 -13.18 -16.07
C GLU A 165 16.01 -12.97 -16.53
N LEU A 166 16.98 -13.34 -15.69
CA LEU A 166 18.38 -13.35 -16.09
C LEU A 166 18.58 -14.53 -17.05
N PRO A 167 18.99 -14.30 -18.33
CA PRO A 167 19.06 -15.36 -19.33
C PRO A 167 20.26 -16.31 -19.17
N TYR A 168 20.92 -16.31 -18.01
CA TYR A 168 22.16 -17.05 -17.79
C TYR A 168 22.09 -17.99 -16.59
N ASN A 169 22.56 -19.22 -16.81
CA ASN A 169 22.87 -20.15 -15.75
C ASN A 169 24.08 -19.62 -14.95
N ILE A 170 23.86 -19.26 -13.68
CA ILE A 170 24.94 -18.86 -12.77
C ILE A 170 25.68 -20.14 -12.34
N TYR A 171 26.79 -20.48 -13.01
CA TYR A 171 27.55 -21.70 -12.71
C TYR A 171 28.62 -21.51 -11.65
N SER A 172 29.01 -20.26 -11.34
CA SER A 172 30.07 -19.92 -10.38
C SER A 172 29.90 -18.50 -9.82
N ILE A 173 30.38 -18.25 -8.58
CA ILE A 173 30.54 -16.89 -8.01
C ILE A 173 31.31 -15.94 -8.96
N SER A 174 32.20 -16.47 -9.80
CA SER A 174 32.95 -15.67 -10.80
C SER A 174 32.06 -15.03 -11.87
N ASP A 175 30.83 -15.51 -12.07
CA ASP A 175 29.91 -15.02 -13.11
C ASP A 175 28.98 -13.92 -12.58
N ILE A 176 28.85 -13.81 -11.26
CA ILE A 176 28.02 -12.80 -10.58
C ILE A 176 28.47 -11.36 -10.89
N PRO A 177 29.78 -11.03 -10.97
CA PRO A 177 30.24 -9.72 -11.42
C PRO A 177 29.76 -9.36 -12.83
N LYS A 178 29.63 -10.32 -13.76
CA LYS A 178 29.09 -10.04 -15.11
C LYS A 178 27.63 -9.64 -15.07
N VAL A 179 26.83 -10.30 -14.21
CA VAL A 179 25.42 -9.96 -13.95
C VAL A 179 25.29 -8.53 -13.40
N PHE A 180 26.11 -8.13 -12.43
CA PHE A 180 26.05 -6.75 -11.90
C PHE A 180 26.52 -5.69 -12.91
N THR A 181 27.50 -6.02 -13.76
CA THR A 181 28.03 -5.07 -14.76
C THR A 181 27.08 -4.87 -15.93
N GLU A 182 26.36 -5.91 -16.38
CA GLU A 182 25.45 -5.84 -17.53
C GLU A 182 24.07 -5.26 -17.19
N VAL A 183 23.60 -5.37 -15.94
CA VAL A 183 22.26 -4.89 -15.53
C VAL A 183 22.29 -3.41 -15.09
N ASN A 184 23.44 -2.72 -15.18
CA ASN A 184 23.59 -1.31 -14.78
C ASN A 184 23.14 -1.04 -13.33
N LEU A 185 23.13 -2.07 -12.48
CA LEU A 185 22.75 -2.02 -11.05
C LEU A 185 23.89 -1.50 -10.16
N LEU A 186 25.04 -1.14 -10.73
CA LEU A 186 26.24 -0.77 -9.99
C LEU A 186 26.11 0.50 -9.14
N SER A 187 25.06 1.32 -9.33
CA SER A 187 24.85 2.48 -8.47
C SER A 187 24.23 2.11 -7.12
N ASN A 188 23.44 1.02 -7.04
CA ASN A 188 22.64 0.67 -5.86
C ASN A 188 22.72 -0.85 -5.60
N ILE A 189 23.42 -1.25 -4.54
CA ILE A 189 23.37 -2.63 -4.06
C ILE A 189 22.60 -2.70 -2.75
N SER A 190 21.45 -3.39 -2.76
CA SER A 190 20.60 -3.59 -1.60
C SER A 190 20.76 -4.98 -1.00
N GLY A 191 20.64 -5.05 0.33
CA GLY A 191 20.58 -6.30 1.07
C GLY A 191 21.84 -7.14 0.98
N LEU A 192 23.04 -6.59 0.84
CA LEU A 192 24.27 -7.39 0.88
C LEU A 192 24.55 -7.88 2.32
N CYS A 193 24.91 -9.16 2.46
CA CYS A 193 25.51 -9.65 3.68
C CYS A 193 26.95 -9.13 3.78
N ALA A 194 27.27 -8.52 4.91
CA ALA A 194 28.53 -7.81 5.09
C ALA A 194 29.79 -8.69 4.99
N ASP A 195 29.65 -10.00 5.18
CA ASP A 195 30.74 -10.99 5.01
C ASP A 195 31.32 -11.01 3.57
N TYR A 196 30.62 -10.42 2.58
CA TYR A 196 31.06 -10.32 1.19
C TYR A 196 31.68 -8.98 0.82
N LEU A 197 31.67 -7.98 1.72
CA LEU A 197 32.17 -6.63 1.41
C LEU A 197 33.66 -6.61 0.98
N PRO A 198 34.59 -7.37 1.60
CA PRO A 198 35.98 -7.40 1.16
C PRO A 198 36.15 -7.90 -0.28
N GLN A 199 35.38 -8.93 -0.67
CA GLN A 199 35.44 -9.52 -2.01
C GLN A 199 34.91 -8.58 -3.09
N ILE A 200 33.98 -7.71 -2.71
CA ILE A 200 33.42 -6.67 -3.57
C ILE A 200 34.39 -5.50 -3.70
N ALA A 201 34.98 -5.06 -2.59
CA ALA A 201 35.91 -3.94 -2.54
C ALA A 201 37.22 -4.19 -3.29
N ASP A 202 37.70 -5.45 -3.31
CA ASP A 202 38.88 -5.86 -4.07
C ASP A 202 38.67 -5.77 -5.60
N LYS A 203 37.44 -5.54 -6.06
CA LYS A 203 37.16 -5.29 -7.47
C LYS A 203 37.25 -3.81 -7.80
N SER A 204 37.67 -3.50 -9.03
CA SER A 204 37.87 -2.13 -9.51
C SER A 204 36.62 -1.25 -9.34
N TRP A 205 35.42 -1.82 -9.46
CA TRP A 205 34.15 -1.11 -9.34
C TRP A 205 33.73 -0.81 -7.90
N GLY A 206 34.22 -1.56 -6.90
CA GLY A 206 33.92 -1.29 -5.49
C GLY A 206 34.38 0.10 -5.04
N LYS A 207 35.47 0.61 -5.63
CA LYS A 207 36.00 1.95 -5.35
C LYS A 207 35.12 3.08 -5.89
N ASP A 208 34.27 2.82 -6.87
CA ASP A 208 33.42 3.83 -7.52
C ASP A 208 31.98 3.84 -6.96
N LEU A 209 31.66 2.91 -6.05
CA LEU A 209 30.34 2.81 -5.43
C LEU A 209 29.99 4.07 -4.63
N GLN A 210 28.84 4.69 -4.95
CA GLN A 210 28.38 5.91 -4.29
C GLN A 210 27.23 5.67 -3.31
N GLU A 211 26.45 4.60 -3.48
CA GLU A 211 25.33 4.23 -2.60
C GLU A 211 25.43 2.75 -2.21
N LEU A 212 25.19 2.45 -0.94
CA LEU A 212 25.27 1.09 -0.39
C LEU A 212 24.16 0.87 0.64
N GLU A 213 23.49 -0.28 0.57
CA GLU A 213 22.47 -0.68 1.56
C GLU A 213 22.82 -2.04 2.16
N LEU A 214 22.96 -2.06 3.49
CA LEU A 214 23.40 -3.22 4.27
C LEU A 214 22.26 -3.73 5.15
N GLY A 215 22.05 -5.04 5.17
CA GLY A 215 20.96 -5.64 5.96
C GLY A 215 21.33 -6.09 7.38
N ARG A 216 22.63 -6.07 7.77
CA ARG A 216 23.13 -6.50 9.09
C ARG A 216 24.45 -5.81 9.46
N GLU A 217 24.74 -5.81 10.76
CA GLU A 217 25.82 -5.08 11.42
C GLU A 217 27.26 -5.61 11.23
N LYS A 218 27.45 -6.88 10.86
CA LYS A 218 28.82 -7.44 10.77
C LYS A 218 29.69 -6.63 9.80
N GLY A 219 31.00 -6.49 10.04
CA GLY A 219 31.93 -5.89 9.07
C GLY A 219 31.87 -4.36 8.86
N LEU A 220 31.01 -3.61 9.55
CA LEU A 220 30.89 -2.15 9.34
C LEU A 220 32.19 -1.36 9.56
N HIS A 221 33.09 -1.84 10.43
CA HIS A 221 34.37 -1.19 10.73
C HIS A 221 35.34 -1.15 9.54
N GLU A 222 35.15 -1.99 8.52
CA GLU A 222 36.00 -2.03 7.33
C GLU A 222 35.51 -1.09 6.21
N LEU A 223 34.25 -0.63 6.26
CA LEU A 223 33.63 0.20 5.22
C LEU A 223 34.47 1.39 4.72
N PRO A 224 35.14 2.17 5.59
CA PRO A 224 35.94 3.32 5.14
C PRO A 224 37.08 2.92 4.19
N HIS A 225 37.67 1.74 4.39
CA HIS A 225 38.75 1.22 3.57
C HIS A 225 38.23 0.61 2.27
N LEU A 226 37.06 -0.03 2.34
CA LEU A 226 36.45 -0.76 1.24
C LEU A 226 35.77 0.17 0.22
N PHE A 227 35.13 1.25 0.67
CA PHE A 227 34.31 2.14 -0.16
C PHE A 227 34.65 3.63 0.08
N PRO A 228 35.84 4.10 -0.33
CA PRO A 228 36.31 5.46 -0.03
C PRO A 228 35.50 6.59 -0.69
N ASN A 229 34.69 6.27 -1.71
CA ASN A 229 33.87 7.23 -2.46
C ASN A 229 32.37 7.15 -2.13
N LEU A 230 31.99 6.36 -1.11
CA LEU A 230 30.60 6.21 -0.71
C LEU A 230 30.03 7.54 -0.20
N LYS A 231 28.89 7.94 -0.77
CA LYS A 231 28.16 9.17 -0.43
C LYS A 231 26.87 8.89 0.34
N LYS A 232 26.20 7.77 0.06
CA LYS A 232 24.99 7.35 0.76
C LYS A 232 25.16 5.95 1.34
N LEU A 233 24.76 5.78 2.59
CA LEU A 233 24.78 4.49 3.26
C LEU A 233 23.45 4.28 3.95
N ARG A 234 22.78 3.16 3.62
CA ARG A 234 21.63 2.66 4.36
C ARG A 234 22.03 1.41 5.15
N ILE A 235 21.66 1.32 6.41
CA ILE A 235 21.87 0.14 7.24
C ILE A 235 20.55 -0.25 7.86
N ASP A 236 19.99 -1.38 7.45
CA ASP A 236 18.80 -1.94 8.07
C ASP A 236 19.19 -2.93 9.18
N ASN A 237 18.38 -3.00 10.24
CA ASN A 237 18.46 -4.00 11.31
C ASN A 237 19.81 -4.08 12.04
N LEU A 238 20.33 -2.93 12.50
CA LEU A 238 21.40 -2.90 13.51
C LEU A 238 20.83 -3.43 14.84
N GLU A 239 21.18 -4.65 15.25
CA GLU A 239 20.61 -5.29 16.45
C GLU A 239 20.99 -4.52 17.72
N SER A 240 22.26 -4.12 17.86
CA SER A 240 22.70 -3.24 18.93
C SER A 240 23.96 -2.48 18.55
N LEU A 241 23.91 -1.16 18.65
CA LEU A 241 25.13 -0.35 18.52
C LEU A 241 25.89 -0.37 19.85
N GLY A 242 26.77 -1.38 20.00
CA GLY A 242 27.72 -1.44 21.13
C GLY A 242 28.65 -0.21 21.14
N VAL A 243 29.27 0.07 22.30
CA VAL A 243 30.12 1.25 22.60
C VAL A 243 31.36 1.44 21.68
N GLY A 244 31.50 0.65 20.61
CA GLY A 244 32.53 0.84 19.59
C GLY A 244 32.22 2.00 18.64
N THR A 245 33.22 2.81 18.33
CA THR A 245 33.11 3.82 17.28
C THR A 245 32.98 3.10 15.94
N LEU A 246 31.77 3.04 15.37
CA LEU A 246 31.65 2.84 13.93
C LEU A 246 32.55 3.87 13.26
N ARG A 247 33.21 3.51 12.16
CA ARG A 247 33.92 4.45 11.31
C ARG A 247 33.23 4.42 9.96
N PHE A 248 32.74 5.56 9.49
CA PHE A 248 32.19 5.68 8.14
C PHE A 248 33.18 6.35 7.18
N PRO A 249 33.02 6.17 5.86
CA PRO A 249 33.80 6.87 4.85
C PRO A 249 33.73 8.38 5.05
N SER A 250 34.86 9.08 4.91
CA SER A 250 34.92 10.53 5.13
C SER A 250 34.07 11.35 4.15
N LYS A 251 33.75 10.79 2.97
CA LYS A 251 32.91 11.42 1.94
C LYS A 251 31.41 11.15 2.10
N LEU A 252 30.99 10.47 3.17
CA LEU A 252 29.59 10.15 3.39
C LEU A 252 28.78 11.43 3.60
N GLN A 253 27.73 11.62 2.81
CA GLN A 253 26.83 12.79 2.82
C GLN A 253 25.46 12.45 3.42
N CYS A 254 24.99 11.22 3.22
CA CYS A 254 23.71 10.74 3.73
C CYS A 254 23.88 9.41 4.45
N LEU A 255 23.35 9.31 5.66
CA LEU A 255 23.35 8.10 6.48
C LEU A 255 21.92 7.79 6.90
N ASN A 256 21.37 6.66 6.44
CA ASN A 256 20.09 6.12 6.87
C ASN A 256 20.33 4.85 7.71
N ILE A 257 19.89 4.83 8.96
CA ILE A 257 20.08 3.67 9.82
C ILE A 257 18.77 3.22 10.44
N ARG A 258 18.54 1.92 10.52
CA ARG A 258 17.50 1.31 11.35
C ARG A 258 18.18 0.50 12.45
N VAL A 259 18.03 0.94 13.68
CA VAL A 259 18.71 0.37 14.84
C VAL A 259 17.68 -0.13 15.85
N GLY A 260 17.81 -1.36 16.30
CA GLY A 260 16.96 -1.95 17.33
C GLY A 260 17.24 -1.38 18.73
N HIS A 261 18.50 -1.17 19.09
CA HIS A 261 18.94 -0.60 20.38
C HIS A 261 20.18 0.28 20.20
N ILE A 262 20.16 1.51 20.74
CA ILE A 262 21.29 2.45 20.68
C ILE A 262 21.77 2.79 22.10
N GLU A 263 22.99 2.40 22.45
CA GLU A 263 23.62 2.89 23.68
C GLU A 263 24.25 4.28 23.50
N ARG A 264 24.93 4.49 22.38
CA ARG A 264 25.57 5.76 22.01
C ARG A 264 25.79 5.78 20.50
N LEU A 265 25.38 6.86 19.84
CA LEU A 265 25.68 7.10 18.43
C LEU A 265 26.38 8.45 18.27
N ASP A 266 27.69 8.40 18.09
CA ASP A 266 28.50 9.60 17.86
C ASP A 266 28.91 9.62 16.39
N VAL A 267 28.22 10.41 15.57
CA VAL A 267 28.55 10.63 14.15
C VAL A 267 29.19 12.00 13.92
N SER A 268 29.61 12.68 14.99
CA SER A 268 30.18 14.03 14.94
C SER A 268 31.49 14.14 14.17
N TYR A 269 32.19 13.02 13.99
CA TYR A 269 33.43 12.96 13.22
C TYR A 269 33.23 12.91 11.69
N LEU A 270 31.97 12.87 11.20
CA LEU A 270 31.65 12.85 9.78
C LEU A 270 31.43 14.26 9.22
N ASP A 271 32.51 15.02 9.02
CA ASP A 271 32.44 16.43 8.61
C ASP A 271 31.62 16.70 7.33
N ASN A 272 31.47 15.70 6.44
CA ASN A 272 30.73 15.82 5.18
C ASN A 272 29.27 15.34 5.25
N LEU A 273 28.81 14.83 6.40
CA LEU A 273 27.44 14.33 6.55
C LEU A 273 26.47 15.50 6.62
N THR A 274 25.64 15.64 5.59
CA THR A 274 24.63 16.71 5.48
C THR A 274 23.23 16.23 5.84
N GLU A 275 22.95 14.93 5.71
CA GLU A 275 21.65 14.32 6.01
C GLU A 275 21.82 13.06 6.87
N PHE A 276 21.02 12.96 7.92
CA PHE A 276 20.96 11.82 8.80
C PHE A 276 19.50 11.39 8.99
N VAL A 277 19.22 10.12 8.69
CA VAL A 277 17.91 9.48 8.92
C VAL A 277 18.13 8.31 9.85
N ALA A 278 17.38 8.23 10.94
CA ALA A 278 17.44 7.08 11.83
C ALA A 278 16.06 6.59 12.21
N GLU A 279 15.84 5.29 12.11
CA GLU A 279 14.75 4.58 12.76
C GLU A 279 15.33 3.85 13.98
N ILE A 280 14.89 4.23 15.17
CA ILE A 280 15.45 3.82 16.46
C ILE A 280 14.37 3.01 17.19
N GLY A 281 14.67 1.74 17.45
CA GLY A 281 13.86 0.81 18.23
C GLY A 281 14.12 0.89 19.74
N TYR A 282 13.54 -0.08 20.45
CA TYR A 282 13.64 -0.37 21.88
C TYR A 282 14.79 0.37 22.62
N ASP A 283 14.43 1.31 23.53
CA ASP A 283 15.30 2.08 24.45
C ASP A 283 15.76 3.48 23.95
N SER A 284 14.80 4.42 23.83
CA SER A 284 15.08 5.82 23.43
C SER A 284 15.58 6.72 24.57
N ASN A 285 15.83 6.20 25.77
CA ASN A 285 16.30 6.99 26.93
C ASN A 285 17.76 7.47 26.80
N LYS A 286 18.31 7.44 25.59
CA LYS A 286 19.72 7.75 25.27
C LYS A 286 19.87 8.63 24.04
N LEU A 287 18.80 9.33 23.62
CA LEU A 287 18.87 10.29 22.51
C LEU A 287 19.82 11.46 22.83
N ASP A 288 19.98 11.81 24.11
CA ASP A 288 20.97 12.78 24.63
C ASP A 288 22.42 12.45 24.22
N LYS A 289 22.71 11.17 23.98
CA LYS A 289 24.05 10.69 23.58
C LYS A 289 24.28 10.71 22.08
N MET A 290 23.31 11.16 21.28
CA MET A 290 23.50 11.36 19.86
C MET A 290 24.27 12.66 19.59
N ARG A 291 25.38 12.55 18.85
CA ARG A 291 26.18 13.71 18.43
C ARG A 291 26.29 13.73 16.91
N PHE A 292 25.89 14.86 16.32
CA PHE A 292 25.96 15.09 14.87
C PHE A 292 27.18 15.97 14.51
N PRO A 293 27.62 15.97 13.24
CA PRO A 293 28.65 16.89 12.80
C PRO A 293 28.09 18.32 12.72
N LEU A 294 28.94 19.33 12.91
CA LEU A 294 28.51 20.74 12.85
C LEU A 294 27.96 21.17 11.48
N GLY A 295 28.32 20.43 10.42
CA GLY A 295 27.85 20.60 9.06
C GLY A 295 26.48 19.98 8.74
N ILE A 296 25.84 19.31 9.71
CA ILE A 296 24.55 18.63 9.48
C ILE A 296 23.47 19.65 9.06
N GLU A 297 22.77 19.38 7.97
CA GLU A 297 21.69 20.24 7.47
C GLU A 297 20.31 19.63 7.71
N ARG A 298 20.21 18.30 7.74
CA ARG A 298 18.95 17.56 7.92
C ARG A 298 19.08 16.39 8.88
N VAL A 299 18.13 16.27 9.79
CA VAL A 299 17.99 15.13 10.71
C VAL A 299 16.54 14.66 10.72
N ILE A 300 16.31 13.36 10.47
CA ILE A 300 15.00 12.71 10.54
C ILE A 300 15.11 11.53 11.49
N LEU A 301 14.32 11.53 12.56
CA LEU A 301 14.30 10.47 13.58
C LEU A 301 12.92 9.81 13.62
N PHE A 302 12.86 8.49 13.49
CA PHE A 302 11.69 7.67 13.73
C PHE A 302 11.95 6.86 15.00
N CYS A 303 11.24 7.12 16.08
CA CYS A 303 11.44 6.49 17.38
C CYS A 303 10.28 5.52 17.65
N ALA A 304 10.56 4.21 17.57
CA ALA A 304 9.60 3.18 17.98
C ALA A 304 9.69 2.94 19.48
N TYR A 305 8.56 3.05 20.19
CA TYR A 305 8.61 3.33 21.62
C TYR A 305 7.92 2.31 22.55
N TYR A 306 8.53 2.08 23.72
CA TYR A 306 8.15 1.07 24.71
C TYR A 306 8.26 1.52 26.19
N GLY A 307 8.41 2.81 26.51
CA GLY A 307 8.64 3.29 27.90
C GLY A 307 8.09 4.70 28.21
N PRO A 308 8.64 5.46 29.17
CA PRO A 308 8.55 6.94 29.27
C PRO A 308 9.88 7.67 28.91
N VAL A 309 9.86 8.61 27.96
CA VAL A 309 11.08 9.28 27.45
C VAL A 309 11.49 10.32 28.49
N THR A 310 12.51 10.05 29.28
CA THR A 310 12.94 11.05 30.29
C THR A 310 13.85 12.13 29.71
N GLU A 311 14.47 11.88 28.55
CA GLU A 311 15.48 12.76 27.95
C GLU A 311 15.36 12.77 26.41
N ALA A 312 15.02 13.93 25.83
CA ALA A 312 14.99 14.12 24.37
C ALA A 312 16.42 14.43 23.83
N PRO A 313 16.63 14.40 22.50
CA PRO A 313 17.94 14.63 21.90
C PRO A 313 18.59 15.93 22.39
N ALA A 314 19.90 15.89 22.57
CA ALA A 314 20.71 17.00 23.05
C ALA A 314 20.42 18.33 22.32
N ASN A 315 20.57 19.43 23.06
CA ASN A 315 20.53 20.84 22.62
C ASN A 315 20.88 21.03 21.13
N LEU A 316 19.89 21.26 20.26
CA LEU A 316 20.08 21.40 18.81
C LEU A 316 20.76 22.73 18.42
N GLU A 317 20.83 23.73 19.31
CA GLU A 317 21.52 25.01 19.04
C GLU A 317 23.00 24.82 18.67
N ILE A 318 23.61 23.69 19.06
CA ILE A 318 25.00 23.39 18.72
C ILE A 318 25.22 23.07 17.24
N TYR A 319 24.15 22.90 16.45
CA TYR A 319 24.21 22.58 15.02
C TYR A 319 23.79 23.79 14.18
N PRO A 320 24.73 24.72 13.89
CA PRO A 320 24.41 26.01 13.27
C PRO A 320 23.88 25.88 11.83
N ASN A 321 24.12 24.76 11.15
CA ASN A 321 23.69 24.53 9.77
C ASN A 321 22.38 23.74 9.64
N LEU A 322 21.79 23.29 10.75
CA LEU A 322 20.58 22.47 10.73
C LEU A 322 19.39 23.27 10.21
N ARG A 323 18.76 22.80 9.13
CA ARG A 323 17.65 23.45 8.43
C ARG A 323 16.35 22.64 8.42
N ASP A 324 16.43 21.32 8.50
CA ASP A 324 15.28 20.41 8.51
C ASP A 324 15.44 19.39 9.63
N PHE A 325 14.57 19.47 10.63
CA PHE A 325 14.55 18.55 11.76
C PHE A 325 13.16 17.92 11.86
N ARG A 326 13.13 16.59 11.85
CA ARG A 326 11.89 15.81 11.97
C ARG A 326 12.06 14.74 13.01
N ILE A 327 11.07 14.60 13.87
CA ILE A 327 10.99 13.52 14.84
C ILE A 327 9.58 12.93 14.81
N PHE A 328 9.50 11.62 14.68
CA PHE A 328 8.28 10.84 14.64
C PHE A 328 8.34 9.79 15.73
N TYR A 329 7.39 9.80 16.65
CA TYR A 329 7.22 8.73 17.62
C TYR A 329 6.11 7.81 17.15
N SER A 330 6.39 6.51 17.11
CA SER A 330 5.37 5.49 16.82
C SER A 330 5.15 4.64 18.06
N TYR A 331 3.90 4.56 18.52
CA TYR A 331 3.51 3.67 19.61
C TYR A 331 3.41 2.24 19.07
N VAL A 332 4.06 1.30 19.75
CA VAL A 332 3.82 -0.12 19.51
C VAL A 332 3.02 -0.66 20.71
N PRO A 333 1.70 -0.91 20.55
CA PRO A 333 0.87 -1.41 21.64
C PRO A 333 1.40 -2.76 22.12
N LEU A 334 1.93 -2.80 23.35
CA LEU A 334 2.40 -4.05 23.98
C LEU A 334 1.28 -4.82 24.71
N GLY A 335 0.02 -4.41 24.58
CA GLY A 335 -1.10 -5.02 25.31
C GLY A 335 -0.95 -4.91 26.83
N ILE A 336 -0.23 -3.88 27.30
CA ILE A 336 -0.10 -3.56 28.72
C ILE A 336 -1.24 -2.60 29.05
N ASP A 337 -2.01 -2.92 30.09
CA ASP A 337 -3.10 -2.08 30.59
C ASP A 337 -2.62 -0.63 30.80
N GLU A 338 -3.46 0.32 30.38
CA GLU A 338 -3.31 1.78 30.32
C GLU A 338 -1.97 2.36 30.84
N PRO A 339 -1.15 3.01 29.99
CA PRO A 339 0.08 3.64 30.47
C PRO A 339 -0.27 4.69 31.52
N ASN A 340 0.22 4.51 32.75
CA ASN A 340 0.21 5.54 33.78
C ASN A 340 0.66 6.86 33.15
N GLU A 341 -0.07 7.97 33.38
CA GLU A 341 0.22 9.30 32.85
C GLU A 341 1.66 9.73 33.18
N VAL A 342 2.62 9.37 32.33
CA VAL A 342 3.97 9.91 32.42
C VAL A 342 4.02 11.14 31.54
N SER A 343 3.89 12.30 32.17
CA SER A 343 4.09 13.60 31.54
C SER A 343 5.55 13.76 31.16
N VAL A 344 5.88 13.36 29.94
CA VAL A 344 7.16 13.74 29.32
C VAL A 344 7.01 15.16 28.80
N THR A 345 7.65 16.11 29.47
CA THR A 345 7.81 17.47 28.95
C THR A 345 8.93 17.49 27.92
N VAL A 346 8.57 17.43 26.63
CA VAL A 346 9.53 17.58 25.50
C VAL A 346 10.25 18.94 25.53
N GLY A 347 9.72 19.88 26.30
CA GLY A 347 10.00 21.30 26.18
C GLY A 347 11.24 21.89 26.82
N GLU A 348 11.77 21.28 27.88
CA GLU A 348 13.06 21.72 28.41
C GLU A 348 14.22 21.33 27.47
N LEU A 349 13.94 20.50 26.45
CA LEU A 349 14.96 19.76 25.72
C LEU A 349 15.24 20.30 24.30
N LEU A 350 14.28 20.96 23.66
CA LEU A 350 14.46 21.47 22.30
C LEU A 350 14.88 22.94 22.32
N LYS A 351 16.16 23.16 22.56
CA LYS A 351 16.84 24.39 22.16
C LYS A 351 17.10 24.33 20.65
N ILE A 352 16.30 25.06 19.88
CA ILE A 352 16.26 24.97 18.41
C ILE A 352 17.17 26.04 17.79
N PRO A 353 18.03 25.71 16.80
CA PRO A 353 18.88 26.71 16.16
C PRO A 353 18.07 27.70 15.33
N ASP A 354 18.47 28.98 15.34
CA ASP A 354 17.83 30.06 14.59
C ASP A 354 17.81 29.82 13.07
N THR A 355 18.64 28.90 12.55
CA THR A 355 18.74 28.54 11.13
C THR A 355 17.72 27.49 10.67
N LEU A 356 16.96 26.89 11.60
CA LEU A 356 15.99 25.85 11.29
C LEU A 356 14.81 26.41 10.49
N ARG A 357 14.51 25.78 9.35
CA ARG A 357 13.44 26.18 8.42
C ARG A 357 12.25 25.22 8.42
N ILE A 358 12.49 23.94 8.71
CA ILE A 358 11.47 22.90 8.76
C ILE A 358 11.57 22.20 10.10
N LEU A 359 10.44 22.15 10.81
CA LEU A 359 10.29 21.42 12.06
C LEU A 359 9.07 20.50 11.95
N THR A 360 9.28 19.20 12.10
CA THR A 360 8.20 18.22 12.25
C THR A 360 8.34 17.50 13.58
N ILE A 361 7.28 17.53 14.38
CA ILE A 361 7.21 16.84 15.67
C ILE A 361 5.91 16.04 15.66
N ASP A 362 6.02 14.72 15.60
CA ASP A 362 4.89 13.81 15.72
C ASP A 362 5.10 12.99 16.99
N LEU A 363 4.33 13.30 18.04
CA LEU A 363 4.47 12.64 19.34
C LEU A 363 3.50 11.47 19.48
N LEU A 364 3.53 10.81 20.64
CA LEU A 364 2.48 9.87 21.01
C LEU A 364 1.32 10.63 21.65
N GLU A 365 0.11 10.13 21.44
CA GLU A 365 -1.10 10.65 22.07
C GLU A 365 -0.91 10.81 23.59
N GLY A 366 -1.29 11.97 24.12
CA GLY A 366 -1.14 12.32 25.54
C GLY A 366 0.19 12.97 25.93
N GLN A 367 1.20 13.02 25.05
CA GLN A 367 2.43 13.77 25.35
C GLN A 367 2.22 15.28 25.29
N LEU A 368 2.84 16.00 26.22
CA LEU A 368 2.67 17.44 26.39
C LEU A 368 3.86 18.21 25.83
N LEU A 369 3.58 19.14 24.92
CA LEU A 369 4.51 20.20 24.54
C LEU A 369 4.53 21.30 25.62
N PRO A 370 5.68 21.97 25.83
CA PRO A 370 5.77 23.02 26.83
C PRO A 370 4.96 24.26 26.44
N ASP A 371 4.43 24.94 27.44
CA ASP A 371 3.77 26.24 27.28
C ASP A 371 4.70 27.31 26.67
N ASN A 372 6.02 27.18 26.83
CA ASN A 372 7.01 28.16 26.37
C ASN A 372 7.83 27.70 25.16
N LEU A 373 7.23 26.93 24.24
CA LEU A 373 7.91 26.50 23.01
C LEU A 373 8.38 27.71 22.19
N LYS A 374 9.70 27.93 22.14
CA LYS A 374 10.30 29.00 21.34
C LYS A 374 10.62 28.50 19.95
N LEU A 375 9.88 28.99 18.96
CA LEU A 375 10.10 28.69 17.56
C LEU A 375 11.17 29.63 16.96
N PRO A 376 12.09 29.13 16.12
CA PRO A 376 13.16 29.94 15.55
C PRO A 376 12.61 30.94 14.52
N PRO A 377 13.18 32.15 14.41
CA PRO A 377 12.67 33.21 13.54
C PRO A 377 12.78 32.90 12.04
N SER A 378 13.56 31.89 11.62
CA SER A 378 13.69 31.48 10.22
C SER A 378 12.76 30.33 9.80
N LEU A 379 11.92 29.83 10.72
CA LEU A 379 11.04 28.69 10.48
C LEU A 379 9.99 29.00 9.41
N ARG A 380 9.92 28.14 8.39
CA ARG A 380 8.99 28.28 7.26
C ARG A 380 7.89 27.23 7.24
N VAL A 381 8.19 26.04 7.76
CA VAL A 381 7.28 24.89 7.83
C VAL A 381 7.30 24.35 9.25
N LEU A 382 6.12 24.28 9.86
CA LEU A 382 5.91 23.66 11.15
C LEU A 382 4.82 22.60 11.02
N SER A 383 5.11 21.39 11.46
CA SER A 383 4.14 20.30 11.55
C SER A 383 4.21 19.71 12.94
N ILE A 384 3.14 19.83 13.71
CA ILE A 384 3.03 19.23 15.03
C ILE A 384 1.79 18.33 15.03
N SER A 385 1.99 17.04 15.30
CA SER A 385 0.90 16.06 15.31
C SER A 385 0.91 15.20 16.57
N ASN A 386 -0.27 14.66 16.91
CA ASN A 386 -0.49 13.80 18.07
C ASN A 386 0.04 14.38 19.40
N THR A 387 -0.10 15.70 19.58
CA THR A 387 0.38 16.39 20.79
C THR A 387 -0.75 17.02 21.56
N ARG A 388 -0.66 16.98 22.90
CA ARG A 388 -1.39 17.89 23.78
C ARG A 388 -0.45 19.03 24.19
N MET A 389 -0.98 20.21 24.50
CA MET A 389 -0.19 21.26 25.16
C MET A 389 -0.47 21.20 26.66
N SER A 390 0.54 21.38 27.50
CA SER A 390 0.30 21.59 28.93
C SER A 390 -0.30 22.98 29.20
N GLY A 391 -0.92 23.15 30.37
CA GLY A 391 -1.25 24.47 30.93
C GLY A 391 -2.11 25.38 30.04
N ASN A 392 -1.58 26.57 29.70
CA ASN A 392 -2.30 27.63 28.97
C ASN A 392 -2.53 27.32 27.47
N GLY A 393 -2.15 26.11 27.02
CA GLY A 393 -2.41 25.66 25.66
C GLY A 393 -1.57 26.37 24.59
N TRP A 394 -2.11 26.46 23.38
CA TRP A 394 -1.43 27.07 22.23
C TRP A 394 -1.34 28.60 22.27
N SER A 395 -2.08 29.24 23.18
CA SER A 395 -2.14 30.70 23.31
C SER A 395 -0.79 31.36 23.66
N SER A 396 0.14 30.61 24.24
CA SER A 396 1.47 31.10 24.62
C SER A 396 2.54 30.91 23.53
N VAL A 397 2.23 30.17 22.46
CA VAL A 397 3.18 29.91 21.37
C VAL A 397 3.17 31.09 20.40
N THR A 398 4.28 31.81 20.32
CA THR A 398 4.46 32.86 19.30
C THR A 398 5.03 32.26 18.01
N PHE A 399 4.24 32.26 16.95
CA PHE A 399 4.71 31.80 15.63
C PHE A 399 5.55 32.88 14.92
N PRO A 400 6.63 32.49 14.21
CA PRO A 400 7.44 33.45 13.49
C PRO A 400 6.73 33.96 12.23
N GLU A 401 6.93 35.23 11.88
CA GLU A 401 6.37 35.84 10.67
C GLU A 401 6.89 35.21 9.36
N THR A 402 7.95 34.40 9.41
CA THR A 402 8.47 33.66 8.25
C THR A 402 7.72 32.36 7.96
N LEU A 403 6.79 31.96 8.84
CA LEU A 403 6.05 30.70 8.74
C LEU A 403 5.04 30.73 7.60
N THR A 404 5.25 29.88 6.59
CA THR A 404 4.40 29.80 5.39
C THR A 404 3.47 28.59 5.39
N GLU A 405 3.82 27.55 6.16
CA GLU A 405 3.07 26.31 6.25
C GLU A 405 2.98 25.85 7.70
N LEU A 406 1.77 25.57 8.14
CA LEU A 406 1.46 25.12 9.49
C LEU A 406 0.52 23.92 9.43
N THR A 407 0.95 22.80 10.02
CA THR A 407 0.12 21.64 10.30
C THR A 407 0.05 21.46 11.81
N LEU A 408 -1.16 21.45 12.36
CA LEU A 408 -1.42 21.30 13.79
C LEU A 408 -2.51 20.25 13.99
N GLN A 409 -2.19 19.17 14.69
CA GLN A 409 -3.18 18.29 15.29
C GLN A 409 -3.23 18.59 16.77
N VAL A 410 -4.27 19.29 17.20
CA VAL A 410 -4.35 19.88 18.52
C VAL A 410 -5.73 19.69 19.07
N ASP A 411 -5.81 19.42 20.36
CA ASP A 411 -7.11 19.36 21.01
C ASP A 411 -7.79 20.72 20.85
N CYS A 412 -7.19 21.81 21.35
CA CYS A 412 -7.79 23.16 21.39
C CYS A 412 -7.03 24.26 20.64
N LEU A 413 -7.78 25.08 19.89
CA LEU A 413 -7.30 26.26 19.15
C LEU A 413 -7.59 27.59 19.85
N GLU A 414 -8.24 27.60 21.02
CA GLU A 414 -8.63 28.84 21.68
C GLU A 414 -7.41 29.72 22.01
N GLY A 415 -7.46 30.98 21.56
CA GLY A 415 -6.40 31.97 21.81
C GLY A 415 -5.16 31.82 20.92
N ILE A 416 -5.16 30.94 19.92
CA ILE A 416 -4.02 30.82 19.00
C ILE A 416 -3.95 32.02 18.03
N GLU A 417 -2.84 32.76 18.04
CA GLU A 417 -2.58 33.82 17.05
C GLU A 417 -1.83 33.24 15.85
N LEU A 418 -2.54 32.98 14.75
CA LEU A 418 -1.94 32.44 13.54
C LEU A 418 -1.13 33.51 12.77
N PRO A 419 0.07 33.17 12.22
CA PRO A 419 0.90 34.14 11.52
C PRO A 419 0.28 34.55 10.17
N LYS A 420 0.28 35.86 9.89
CA LYS A 420 -0.34 36.45 8.68
C LYS A 420 0.32 36.04 7.36
N SER A 421 1.53 35.49 7.42
CA SER A 421 2.31 35.01 6.27
C SER A 421 1.95 33.59 5.82
N LEU A 422 1.05 32.90 6.53
CA LEU A 422 0.62 31.55 6.16
C LEU A 422 0.03 31.51 4.76
N GLN A 423 0.50 30.52 4.00
CA GLN A 423 -0.02 30.16 2.68
C GLN A 423 -0.75 28.81 2.72
N ARG A 424 -0.33 27.92 3.62
CA ARG A 424 -0.93 26.60 3.81
C ARG A 424 -1.18 26.37 5.29
N LEU A 425 -2.41 26.00 5.61
CA LEU A 425 -2.83 25.69 6.96
C LEU A 425 -3.58 24.37 6.97
N TYR A 426 -3.12 23.43 7.80
CA TYR A 426 -3.82 22.19 8.08
C TYR A 426 -4.08 22.10 9.58
N LEU A 427 -5.35 22.06 9.96
CA LEU A 427 -5.79 21.94 11.34
C LEU A 427 -6.55 20.63 11.49
N THR A 428 -6.10 19.77 12.38
CA THR A 428 -6.85 18.63 12.90
C THR A 428 -7.22 18.93 14.35
N THR A 429 -8.49 19.06 14.70
CA THR A 429 -8.91 19.50 16.05
C THR A 429 -10.22 18.88 16.50
N THR A 430 -10.36 18.72 17.81
CA THR A 430 -11.61 18.25 18.45
C THR A 430 -12.49 19.39 18.95
N PHE A 431 -12.06 20.65 18.82
CA PHE A 431 -12.76 21.82 19.35
C PHE A 431 -13.26 22.76 18.23
N PRO A 432 -14.26 23.62 18.53
CA PRO A 432 -14.90 24.46 17.53
C PRO A 432 -13.92 25.42 16.85
N ILE A 433 -13.76 25.21 15.54
CA ILE A 433 -12.94 26.01 14.63
C ILE A 433 -13.45 27.47 14.52
N GLU A 434 -14.69 27.75 14.95
CA GLU A 434 -15.32 29.08 14.97
C GLU A 434 -14.48 30.16 15.68
N SER A 435 -13.58 29.76 16.58
CA SER A 435 -12.67 30.66 17.30
C SER A 435 -11.55 31.25 16.44
N VAL A 436 -11.29 30.70 15.25
CA VAL A 436 -10.19 31.12 14.38
C VAL A 436 -10.64 32.17 13.36
N ASN A 437 -10.09 33.39 13.45
CA ASN A 437 -10.33 34.42 12.45
C ASN A 437 -9.46 34.22 11.19
N PHE A 438 -9.96 33.46 10.22
CA PHE A 438 -9.24 33.21 8.97
C PHE A 438 -9.08 34.47 8.09
N LEU A 439 -9.94 35.49 8.23
CA LEU A 439 -9.92 36.70 7.37
C LEU A 439 -8.60 37.48 7.47
N ASP A 440 -7.89 37.37 8.59
CA ASP A 440 -6.60 38.04 8.79
C ASP A 440 -5.44 37.36 8.03
N LEU A 441 -5.63 36.13 7.55
CA LEU A 441 -4.63 35.33 6.83
C LEU A 441 -4.63 35.67 5.33
N LYS A 442 -4.32 36.91 4.98
CA LYS A 442 -4.41 37.48 3.61
C LYS A 442 -3.57 36.76 2.54
N HIS A 443 -2.69 35.85 2.92
CA HIS A 443 -1.84 35.07 2.03
C HIS A 443 -2.22 33.59 1.98
N LEU A 444 -3.26 33.17 2.72
CA LEU A 444 -3.69 31.78 2.81
C LEU A 444 -4.27 31.34 1.47
N VAL A 445 -3.66 30.31 0.86
CA VAL A 445 -4.05 29.74 -0.44
C VAL A 445 -4.76 28.40 -0.25
N ASN A 446 -4.25 27.57 0.67
CA ASN A 446 -4.80 26.25 0.94
C ASN A 446 -5.14 26.11 2.43
N LEU A 447 -6.38 25.71 2.71
CA LEU A 447 -6.86 25.40 4.03
C LEU A 447 -7.41 23.98 4.06
N LYS A 448 -6.91 23.17 4.99
CA LYS A 448 -7.49 21.88 5.35
C LYS A 448 -7.94 21.92 6.81
N LEU A 449 -9.20 21.60 7.04
CA LEU A 449 -9.82 21.46 8.35
C LEU A 449 -10.22 20.01 8.53
N ASP A 450 -9.97 19.47 9.72
CA ASP A 450 -10.12 18.07 10.03
C ASP A 450 -10.51 17.93 11.50
N GLY A 451 -11.48 17.08 11.80
CA GLY A 451 -11.93 16.75 13.14
C GLY A 451 -13.39 17.13 13.42
N GLU A 452 -13.76 17.20 14.69
CA GLU A 452 -15.18 17.27 15.07
C GLU A 452 -15.71 18.71 14.97
N TRP A 453 -16.76 18.90 14.17
CA TRP A 453 -17.47 20.17 14.11
C TRP A 453 -18.69 20.14 15.05
N VAL A 454 -18.61 20.84 16.18
CA VAL A 454 -19.65 20.77 17.22
C VAL A 454 -20.94 21.53 16.85
N GLY A 455 -20.99 22.18 15.67
CA GLY A 455 -22.15 22.93 15.20
C GLY A 455 -23.00 22.20 14.16
N GLU A 456 -24.22 22.66 13.97
CA GLU A 456 -25.06 22.26 12.82
C GLU A 456 -24.75 23.13 11.58
N ASN A 457 -24.18 24.33 11.77
CA ASN A 457 -23.99 25.30 10.69
C ASN A 457 -22.50 25.59 10.48
N PHE A 458 -22.00 25.42 9.26
CA PHE A 458 -20.66 25.80 8.83
C PHE A 458 -20.74 27.10 8.02
N ILE A 459 -20.82 28.22 8.74
CA ILE A 459 -20.88 29.57 8.18
C ILE A 459 -19.51 30.22 8.38
N CYS A 460 -18.74 30.40 7.32
CA CYS A 460 -17.37 30.88 7.39
C CYS A 460 -17.03 31.85 6.26
N SER A 461 -16.40 32.97 6.62
CA SER A 461 -15.79 33.90 5.67
C SER A 461 -14.27 33.70 5.65
N PHE A 462 -13.71 33.55 4.46
CA PHE A 462 -12.29 33.26 4.24
C PHE A 462 -11.60 34.41 3.50
N PRO A 463 -10.27 34.53 3.62
CA PRO A 463 -9.52 35.56 2.93
C PRO A 463 -9.65 35.38 1.42
N SER A 464 -9.68 36.49 0.69
CA SER A 464 -9.78 36.48 -0.78
C SER A 464 -8.62 35.73 -1.48
N SER A 465 -7.53 35.41 -0.79
CA SER A 465 -6.43 34.61 -1.34
C SER A 465 -6.71 33.11 -1.38
N LEU A 466 -7.75 32.62 -0.66
CA LEU A 466 -8.02 31.20 -0.51
C LEU A 466 -8.48 30.62 -1.85
N GLU A 467 -7.76 29.61 -2.35
CA GLU A 467 -8.07 28.92 -3.60
C GLU A 467 -8.61 27.50 -3.37
N THR A 468 -8.14 26.83 -2.30
CA THR A 468 -8.53 25.45 -1.97
C THR A 468 -8.99 25.35 -0.52
N LEU A 469 -10.17 24.80 -0.32
CA LEU A 469 -10.73 24.44 0.99
C LEU A 469 -11.03 22.95 1.04
N GLN A 470 -10.45 22.25 2.01
CA GLN A 470 -10.82 20.88 2.35
C GLN A 470 -11.34 20.84 3.78
N VAL A 471 -12.46 20.18 3.98
CA VAL A 471 -13.13 20.02 5.26
C VAL A 471 -13.36 18.52 5.46
N LEU A 472 -12.85 17.97 6.57
CA LEU A 472 -13.06 16.59 7.01
C LEU A 472 -13.75 16.66 8.37
N PHE A 473 -15.08 16.51 8.41
CA PHE A 473 -15.84 16.58 9.66
C PHE A 473 -16.49 15.24 9.95
N GLU A 474 -15.77 14.40 10.66
CA GLU A 474 -16.31 13.12 11.11
C GLU A 474 -17.49 13.36 12.07
N TYR A 475 -18.60 12.65 11.87
CA TYR A 475 -19.75 12.60 12.78
C TYR A 475 -20.59 13.87 13.00
N SER A 476 -20.32 14.97 12.29
CA SER A 476 -21.05 16.23 12.47
C SER A 476 -22.01 16.51 11.31
N PRO A 477 -23.34 16.26 11.47
CA PRO A 477 -24.30 16.51 10.41
C PRO A 477 -24.43 18.02 10.15
N LEU A 478 -23.90 18.48 9.01
CA LEU A 478 -24.05 19.85 8.56
C LEU A 478 -25.49 20.09 8.07
N GLU A 479 -26.16 21.04 8.72
CA GLU A 479 -27.48 21.56 8.37
C GLU A 479 -27.39 22.78 7.45
N GLU A 480 -26.40 23.64 7.63
CA GLU A 480 -26.18 24.84 6.81
C GLU A 480 -24.69 25.00 6.46
N VAL A 481 -24.40 25.36 5.22
CA VAL A 481 -23.05 25.68 4.75
C VAL A 481 -23.09 26.98 3.98
N VAL A 482 -22.38 27.99 4.47
CA VAL A 482 -22.23 29.28 3.79
C VAL A 482 -20.75 29.62 3.77
N ILE A 483 -20.17 29.68 2.58
CA ILE A 483 -18.74 29.96 2.39
C ILE A 483 -18.58 31.25 1.59
N GLU A 484 -17.93 32.25 2.19
CA GLU A 484 -17.59 33.49 1.51
C GLU A 484 -16.08 33.54 1.19
N ALA A 485 -15.71 33.33 -0.08
CA ALA A 485 -14.31 33.32 -0.50
C ALA A 485 -14.18 33.63 -2.00
N SER A 486 -13.80 34.87 -2.34
CA SER A 486 -13.94 35.39 -3.71
C SER A 486 -13.05 34.73 -4.78
N ASN A 487 -11.98 34.02 -4.41
CA ASN A 487 -11.11 33.28 -5.33
C ASN A 487 -11.09 31.77 -5.09
N LEU A 488 -12.05 31.24 -4.33
CA LEU A 488 -12.12 29.83 -4.00
C LEU A 488 -12.47 29.01 -5.25
N LYS A 489 -11.54 28.17 -5.70
CA LYS A 489 -11.69 27.35 -6.90
C LYS A 489 -12.09 25.92 -6.56
N GLN A 490 -11.65 25.40 -5.43
CA GLN A 490 -11.84 23.99 -5.06
C GLN A 490 -12.37 23.88 -3.64
N VAL A 491 -13.45 23.11 -3.48
CA VAL A 491 -14.04 22.77 -2.19
C VAL A 491 -14.22 21.26 -2.11
N ALA A 492 -13.73 20.66 -1.04
CA ALA A 492 -13.90 19.25 -0.76
C ALA A 492 -14.42 19.04 0.65
N PHE A 493 -15.62 18.49 0.76
CA PHE A 493 -16.18 17.95 1.99
C PHE A 493 -15.92 16.45 2.00
N LYS A 494 -15.08 16.00 2.91
CA LYS A 494 -14.78 14.60 3.14
C LYS A 494 -15.44 14.16 4.43
N GLU A 495 -16.05 12.99 4.42
CA GLU A 495 -16.67 12.34 5.58
C GLU A 495 -17.63 13.24 6.37
N ALA A 496 -18.10 14.33 5.78
CA ALA A 496 -18.96 15.32 6.40
C ALA A 496 -20.40 14.97 6.04
N PRO A 497 -21.18 14.37 6.97
CA PRO A 497 -22.57 14.05 6.68
C PRO A 497 -23.36 15.35 6.48
N PHE A 498 -24.13 15.43 5.40
CA PHE A 498 -25.06 16.55 5.18
C PHE A 498 -26.48 16.11 5.51
N LYS A 499 -27.18 16.90 6.30
CA LYS A 499 -28.60 16.66 6.58
C LYS A 499 -29.46 16.80 5.33
N CYS A 500 -29.21 17.87 4.58
CA CYS A 500 -29.74 18.13 3.25
C CYS A 500 -28.89 19.21 2.58
N ILE A 501 -28.80 19.16 1.25
CA ILE A 501 -28.18 20.21 0.44
C ILE A 501 -29.30 20.85 -0.38
N GLY A 502 -29.61 22.11 -0.08
CA GLY A 502 -30.72 22.88 -0.63
C GLY A 502 -30.34 24.34 -0.82
N THR A 503 -31.14 25.08 -1.58
CA THR A 503 -30.85 26.49 -1.91
C THR A 503 -30.92 27.44 -0.70
N SER A 504 -31.56 27.03 0.40
CA SER A 504 -31.66 27.84 1.61
C SER A 504 -30.56 27.59 2.62
N ASN A 505 -29.75 26.55 2.44
CA ASN A 505 -28.80 26.09 3.45
C ASN A 505 -27.43 25.69 2.87
N PHE A 506 -27.18 26.00 1.60
CA PHE A 506 -25.91 25.69 0.95
C PHE A 506 -25.57 26.81 -0.04
N GLU A 507 -24.63 27.67 0.34
CA GLU A 507 -24.16 28.79 -0.45
C GLU A 507 -22.63 28.72 -0.61
N LEU A 508 -22.20 28.66 -1.87
CA LEU A 508 -20.78 28.68 -2.26
C LEU A 508 -20.50 29.85 -3.19
N PRO A 509 -19.25 30.36 -3.23
CA PRO A 509 -18.87 31.40 -4.18
C PRO A 509 -19.03 30.95 -5.63
N ASP A 510 -19.48 31.88 -6.48
CA ASP A 510 -19.68 31.68 -7.92
C ASP A 510 -18.39 31.37 -8.72
N CYS A 511 -17.22 31.33 -8.06
CA CYS A 511 -15.93 31.01 -8.68
C CYS A 511 -15.47 29.56 -8.43
N VAL A 512 -16.21 28.75 -7.66
CA VAL A 512 -15.85 27.35 -7.41
C VAL A 512 -15.96 26.54 -8.70
N GLU A 513 -14.85 25.94 -9.13
CA GLU A 513 -14.76 25.12 -10.33
C GLU A 513 -14.82 23.61 -10.03
N SER A 514 -14.42 23.20 -8.81
CA SER A 514 -14.42 21.79 -8.38
C SER A 514 -15.06 21.65 -7.01
N LEU A 515 -16.07 20.78 -6.91
CA LEU A 515 -16.78 20.48 -5.68
C LEU A 515 -16.81 18.97 -5.44
N SER A 516 -16.36 18.55 -4.27
CA SER A 516 -16.36 17.15 -3.86
C SER A 516 -17.13 16.96 -2.56
N PHE A 517 -18.01 15.96 -2.55
CA PHE A 517 -18.66 15.40 -1.38
C PHE A 517 -18.29 13.92 -1.34
N ASP A 518 -17.22 13.63 -0.64
CA ASP A 518 -16.68 12.27 -0.48
C ASP A 518 -17.09 11.77 0.90
N THR A 519 -18.33 11.31 1.02
CA THR A 519 -18.84 10.73 2.26
C THR A 519 -18.61 9.23 2.18
N SER A 520 -17.53 8.72 2.77
CA SER A 520 -17.38 7.27 3.00
C SER A 520 -18.37 6.85 4.08
N MET A 521 -19.63 6.69 3.70
CA MET A 521 -20.73 6.40 4.61
C MET A 521 -20.64 5.02 5.26
N GLU A 522 -19.74 4.14 4.79
CA GLU A 522 -19.59 2.76 5.28
C GLU A 522 -19.40 2.69 6.81
N ASN A 523 -18.73 3.68 7.43
CA ASN A 523 -18.47 3.67 8.87
C ASN A 523 -19.58 4.28 9.74
N CYS A 524 -20.57 4.98 9.15
CA CYS A 524 -21.63 5.68 9.90
C CYS A 524 -23.00 4.98 9.83
N LEU A 525 -23.11 3.84 9.12
CA LEU A 525 -24.39 3.21 8.79
C LEU A 525 -25.20 2.71 10.00
N SER A 526 -24.56 2.22 11.06
CA SER A 526 -25.29 1.60 12.19
C SER A 526 -26.12 2.61 13.00
N GLU A 527 -25.67 3.86 13.10
CA GLU A 527 -26.39 4.92 13.83
C GLU A 527 -27.21 5.82 12.89
N MET A 528 -26.82 5.94 11.61
CA MET A 528 -27.54 6.74 10.62
C MET A 528 -28.62 5.97 9.83
N GLU A 529 -28.77 4.66 9.98
CA GLU A 529 -29.74 3.88 9.20
C GLU A 529 -31.19 4.39 9.33
N GLU A 530 -31.61 4.82 10.52
CA GLU A 530 -32.94 5.42 10.74
C GLU A 530 -33.04 6.83 10.13
N TYR A 531 -31.95 7.60 10.20
CA TYR A 531 -31.84 8.92 9.59
C TYR A 531 -31.89 8.87 8.06
N LEU A 532 -31.15 7.95 7.45
CA LEU A 532 -31.05 7.76 6.00
C LEU A 532 -32.32 7.16 5.39
N LYS A 533 -33.00 6.24 6.09
CA LYS A 533 -34.31 5.72 5.66
C LYS A 533 -35.38 6.82 5.57
N SER A 534 -35.21 7.93 6.30
CA SER A 534 -36.16 9.04 6.30
C SER A 534 -35.90 10.10 5.21
N ARG A 535 -34.70 10.14 4.62
CA ARG A 535 -34.31 11.19 3.66
C ARG A 535 -33.71 10.60 2.39
N HIS A 536 -34.58 10.38 1.41
CA HIS A 536 -34.20 10.21 0.02
C HIS A 536 -33.54 11.50 -0.51
N GLY A 537 -32.20 11.53 -0.56
CA GLY A 537 -31.43 12.69 -0.97
C GLY A 537 -31.78 13.14 -2.39
N LYS A 538 -32.43 14.29 -2.52
CA LYS A 538 -32.65 14.98 -3.79
C LYS A 538 -31.84 16.27 -3.77
N ILE A 539 -30.98 16.44 -4.75
CA ILE A 539 -30.30 17.72 -5.00
C ILE A 539 -31.30 18.65 -5.70
N GLU A 540 -31.66 19.77 -5.08
CA GLU A 540 -32.49 20.80 -5.74
C GLU A 540 -31.79 21.37 -6.98
N ARG A 541 -32.57 21.96 -7.89
CA ARG A 541 -32.00 22.59 -9.08
C ARG A 541 -31.27 23.86 -8.70
N ASN A 542 -30.11 24.11 -9.33
CA ASN A 542 -29.34 25.36 -9.21
C ASN A 542 -28.76 25.66 -7.81
N ILE A 543 -28.41 24.64 -7.03
CA ILE A 543 -27.71 24.84 -5.74
C ILE A 543 -26.23 25.16 -5.93
N PHE A 544 -25.59 24.63 -6.98
CA PHE A 544 -24.14 24.78 -7.15
C PHE A 544 -23.78 26.04 -7.96
N PRO A 545 -22.54 26.53 -7.83
CA PRO A 545 -22.01 27.61 -8.65
C PRO A 545 -22.11 27.35 -10.15
N SER A 546 -22.42 28.39 -10.92
CA SER A 546 -22.51 28.29 -12.39
C SER A 546 -21.16 28.05 -13.08
N SER A 547 -20.05 28.34 -12.39
CA SER A 547 -18.67 28.05 -12.80
C SER A 547 -18.28 26.58 -12.70
N LEU A 548 -19.09 25.73 -12.06
CA LEU A 548 -18.70 24.37 -11.71
C LEU A 548 -18.34 23.52 -12.94
N ARG A 549 -17.14 22.94 -12.92
CA ARG A 549 -16.57 22.07 -13.97
C ARG A 549 -16.43 20.63 -13.52
N GLU A 550 -16.18 20.39 -12.23
CA GLU A 550 -16.02 19.06 -11.66
C GLU A 550 -16.91 18.90 -10.43
N LEU A 551 -17.72 17.83 -10.42
CA LEU A 551 -18.61 17.51 -9.31
C LEU A 551 -18.47 16.03 -8.92
N TYR A 552 -18.07 15.80 -7.68
CA TYR A 552 -17.91 14.47 -7.10
C TYR A 552 -18.93 14.29 -5.98
N LEU A 553 -19.83 13.32 -6.13
CA LEU A 553 -20.93 13.02 -5.20
C LEU A 553 -20.97 11.51 -4.90
N ALA A 554 -19.81 10.87 -4.77
CA ALA A 554 -19.73 9.43 -4.50
C ALA A 554 -20.36 9.08 -3.14
N SER A 555 -21.07 7.95 -3.08
CA SER A 555 -21.56 7.32 -1.85
C SER A 555 -22.54 8.16 -1.00
N ASN A 556 -23.35 9.02 -1.63
CA ASN A 556 -24.29 9.94 -0.95
C ASN A 556 -25.77 9.47 -0.95
N PHE A 557 -26.07 8.21 -1.26
CA PHE A 557 -27.44 7.66 -1.34
C PHE A 557 -28.43 8.48 -2.21
N LEU A 558 -27.91 9.20 -3.21
CA LEU A 558 -28.73 10.07 -4.04
C LEU A 558 -29.75 9.27 -4.86
N GLU A 559 -31.01 9.71 -4.85
CA GLU A 559 -32.05 9.07 -5.66
C GLU A 559 -32.22 9.71 -7.03
N GLY A 560 -31.90 11.00 -7.13
CA GLY A 560 -31.99 11.70 -8.39
C GLY A 560 -31.18 12.97 -8.45
N VAL A 561 -30.77 13.31 -9.67
CA VAL A 561 -29.75 14.33 -9.94
C VAL A 561 -30.24 15.26 -11.03
N GLY A 562 -30.54 16.52 -10.67
CA GLY A 562 -31.09 17.55 -11.56
C GLY A 562 -30.04 18.57 -12.03
N LEU A 563 -29.09 18.15 -12.88
CA LEU A 563 -27.91 18.96 -13.24
C LEU A 563 -27.94 19.60 -14.64
N GLN A 564 -29.10 19.62 -15.32
CA GLN A 564 -29.21 20.13 -16.70
C GLN A 564 -28.79 21.59 -16.90
N SER A 565 -28.80 22.41 -15.84
CA SER A 565 -28.48 23.84 -15.89
C SER A 565 -26.98 24.16 -15.82
N TYR A 566 -26.12 23.19 -15.47
CA TYR A 566 -24.68 23.41 -15.30
C TYR A 566 -23.94 23.23 -16.63
N SER A 567 -24.01 24.24 -17.51
CA SER A 567 -23.44 24.17 -18.86
C SER A 567 -21.91 24.10 -18.93
N ASN A 568 -21.22 24.29 -17.81
CA ASN A 568 -19.76 24.20 -17.71
C ASN A 568 -19.28 22.86 -17.12
N LEU A 569 -20.20 21.99 -16.66
CA LEU A 569 -19.85 20.75 -15.96
C LEU A 569 -19.20 19.76 -16.93
N GLU A 570 -17.93 19.44 -16.72
CA GLU A 570 -17.12 18.56 -17.57
C GLU A 570 -16.95 17.16 -16.96
N LYS A 571 -16.92 17.05 -15.62
CA LYS A 571 -16.78 15.77 -14.92
C LYS A 571 -17.86 15.63 -13.86
N LEU A 572 -18.50 14.46 -13.84
CA LEU A 572 -19.51 14.11 -12.86
C LEU A 572 -19.28 12.68 -12.34
N GLU A 573 -19.08 12.55 -11.04
CA GLU A 573 -18.99 11.25 -10.37
C GLU A 573 -20.15 11.06 -9.40
N LEU A 574 -20.93 10.00 -9.62
CA LEU A 574 -22.08 9.60 -8.81
C LEU A 574 -21.95 8.14 -8.35
N LEU A 575 -20.72 7.66 -8.14
CA LEU A 575 -20.43 6.31 -7.66
C LEU A 575 -21.25 5.93 -6.42
N GLY A 576 -21.72 4.69 -6.30
CA GLY A 576 -22.27 4.17 -5.04
C GLY A 576 -23.53 4.88 -4.53
N ASN A 577 -24.33 5.47 -5.42
CA ASN A 577 -25.60 6.12 -5.06
C ASN A 577 -26.81 5.22 -5.34
N ASN A 578 -28.01 5.61 -4.90
CA ASN A 578 -29.26 4.87 -5.15
C ASN A 578 -30.11 5.51 -6.26
N ILE A 579 -29.47 5.86 -7.39
CA ILE A 579 -30.08 6.71 -8.41
C ILE A 579 -31.25 5.99 -9.09
N SER A 580 -32.47 6.34 -8.67
CA SER A 580 -33.73 5.85 -9.23
C SER A 580 -34.30 6.76 -10.31
N ARG A 581 -33.73 7.98 -10.48
CA ARG A 581 -34.12 8.94 -11.50
C ARG A 581 -32.93 9.78 -12.00
N LEU A 582 -32.57 9.62 -13.27
CA LEU A 582 -31.57 10.45 -13.94
C LEU A 582 -32.29 11.42 -14.90
N ASP A 583 -32.34 12.70 -14.53
CA ASP A 583 -32.87 13.75 -15.42
C ASP A 583 -31.85 14.05 -16.54
N LYS A 584 -32.16 15.01 -17.42
CA LYS A 584 -31.25 15.42 -18.49
C LYS A 584 -29.89 15.86 -17.91
N LEU A 585 -28.81 15.27 -18.42
CA LEU A 585 -27.45 15.60 -18.06
C LEU A 585 -26.90 16.76 -18.92
N PRO A 586 -25.98 17.60 -18.39
CA PRO A 586 -25.41 18.71 -19.15
C PRO A 586 -24.54 18.23 -20.32
N SER A 587 -24.73 18.83 -21.50
CA SER A 587 -24.05 18.43 -22.75
C SER A 587 -22.54 18.74 -22.79
N SER A 588 -22.04 19.51 -21.81
CA SER A 588 -20.62 19.78 -21.61
C SER A 588 -19.83 18.61 -21.02
N LEU A 589 -20.51 17.59 -20.48
CA LEU A 589 -19.86 16.46 -19.83
C LEU A 589 -18.89 15.74 -20.76
N LYS A 590 -17.68 15.53 -20.24
CA LYS A 590 -16.59 14.76 -20.86
C LYS A 590 -16.37 13.44 -20.13
N SER A 591 -16.61 13.38 -18.82
CA SER A 591 -16.49 12.17 -18.00
C SER A 591 -17.71 12.00 -17.09
N LEU A 592 -18.30 10.81 -17.10
CA LEU A 592 -19.44 10.43 -16.26
C LEU A 592 -19.16 9.08 -15.60
N ARG A 593 -19.22 9.03 -14.28
CA ARG A 593 -19.08 7.80 -13.50
C ARG A 593 -20.34 7.54 -12.69
N LEU A 594 -20.90 6.34 -12.87
CA LEU A 594 -22.14 5.87 -12.25
C LEU A 594 -21.95 4.48 -11.61
N ASP A 595 -20.70 4.04 -11.40
CA ASP A 595 -20.44 2.67 -10.93
C ASP A 595 -21.15 2.40 -9.58
N GLY A 596 -21.55 1.16 -9.34
CA GLY A 596 -22.25 0.74 -8.10
C GLY A 596 -23.63 1.39 -7.87
N SER A 597 -24.19 2.12 -8.85
CA SER A 597 -25.51 2.74 -8.73
C SER A 597 -26.57 1.95 -9.50
N PRO A 598 -27.72 1.56 -8.91
CA PRO A 598 -28.76 0.77 -9.58
C PRO A 598 -29.60 1.60 -10.57
N ILE A 599 -28.94 2.24 -11.54
CA ILE A 599 -29.53 3.19 -12.51
C ILE A 599 -30.43 2.52 -13.55
N CYS A 600 -30.48 1.19 -13.64
CA CYS A 600 -31.18 0.47 -14.70
C CYS A 600 -32.64 0.93 -14.92
N LYS A 601 -33.34 1.29 -13.83
CA LYS A 601 -34.75 1.71 -13.86
C LYS A 601 -34.96 3.13 -14.38
N CYS A 602 -33.90 3.96 -14.40
CA CYS A 602 -34.00 5.37 -14.81
C CYS A 602 -33.43 5.66 -16.19
N LEU A 603 -32.84 4.66 -16.86
CA LEU A 603 -32.31 4.83 -18.20
C LEU A 603 -33.41 5.03 -19.24
N THR A 604 -33.18 5.94 -20.16
CA THR A 604 -33.97 6.12 -21.38
C THR A 604 -33.08 5.90 -22.61
N PRO A 605 -33.63 5.52 -23.78
CA PRO A 605 -32.83 5.27 -24.98
C PRO A 605 -31.93 6.43 -25.43
N THR A 606 -32.25 7.66 -25.01
CA THR A 606 -31.59 8.91 -25.44
C THR A 606 -30.86 9.61 -24.30
N ILE A 607 -30.73 9.02 -23.11
CA ILE A 607 -30.15 9.72 -21.95
C ILE A 607 -28.69 10.15 -22.19
N PHE A 608 -27.93 9.36 -22.95
CA PHE A 608 -26.53 9.63 -23.28
C PHE A 608 -26.34 10.20 -24.69
N SER A 609 -27.34 10.14 -25.57
CA SER A 609 -27.18 10.52 -26.98
C SER A 609 -26.88 12.01 -27.16
N ASP A 610 -27.41 12.84 -26.25
CA ASP A 610 -27.22 14.29 -26.28
C ASP A 610 -25.84 14.72 -25.70
N LEU A 611 -25.08 13.79 -25.11
CA LEU A 611 -23.77 14.07 -24.49
C LEU A 611 -22.65 14.00 -25.52
N THR A 612 -22.71 14.86 -26.55
CA THR A 612 -21.81 14.84 -27.71
C THR A 612 -20.33 15.08 -27.39
N ASN A 613 -20.01 15.51 -26.16
CA ASN A 613 -18.64 15.71 -25.68
C ASN A 613 -18.16 14.57 -24.76
N LEU A 614 -19.02 13.61 -24.43
CA LEU A 614 -18.71 12.54 -23.47
C LEU A 614 -17.64 11.61 -24.06
N ARG A 615 -16.52 11.50 -23.35
CA ARG A 615 -15.38 10.66 -23.71
C ARG A 615 -15.23 9.45 -22.80
N GLU A 616 -15.65 9.56 -21.54
CA GLU A 616 -15.57 8.49 -20.56
C GLU A 616 -16.95 8.25 -19.94
N LEU A 617 -17.42 7.01 -20.01
CA LEU A 617 -18.63 6.55 -19.32
C LEU A 617 -18.31 5.28 -18.55
N ARG A 618 -18.49 5.34 -17.22
CA ARG A 618 -18.34 4.18 -16.34
C ARG A 618 -19.65 3.86 -15.65
N MET A 619 -20.08 2.62 -15.77
CA MET A 619 -21.34 2.08 -15.24
C MET A 619 -21.15 0.64 -14.77
N ALA A 620 -20.02 0.32 -14.14
CA ALA A 620 -19.80 -1.00 -13.58
C ALA A 620 -20.76 -1.25 -12.41
N ASP A 621 -21.25 -2.48 -12.28
CA ASP A 621 -22.17 -2.89 -11.21
C ASP A 621 -23.43 -1.99 -11.10
N THR A 622 -24.05 -1.67 -12.25
CA THR A 622 -25.25 -0.81 -12.30
C THR A 622 -26.55 -1.57 -12.55
N LYS A 623 -26.47 -2.91 -12.59
CA LYS A 623 -27.57 -3.81 -12.96
C LYS A 623 -28.19 -3.48 -14.31
N ILE A 624 -27.39 -2.99 -15.26
CA ILE A 624 -27.90 -2.56 -16.57
C ILE A 624 -28.51 -3.71 -17.38
N ASN A 625 -28.23 -4.98 -17.04
CA ASN A 625 -28.93 -6.13 -17.61
C ASN A 625 -30.45 -6.04 -17.45
N GLU A 626 -30.95 -5.55 -16.30
CA GLU A 626 -32.39 -5.43 -16.03
C GLU A 626 -33.10 -4.51 -17.05
N TYR A 627 -32.37 -3.52 -17.58
CA TYR A 627 -32.89 -2.64 -18.62
C TYR A 627 -33.21 -3.43 -19.91
N PHE A 628 -32.33 -4.35 -20.31
CA PHE A 628 -32.49 -5.17 -21.52
C PHE A 628 -33.44 -6.35 -21.33
N GLU A 629 -33.49 -6.92 -20.12
CA GLU A 629 -34.41 -8.03 -19.80
C GLU A 629 -35.88 -7.61 -19.90
N SER A 630 -36.18 -6.35 -19.56
CA SER A 630 -37.55 -5.82 -19.61
C SER A 630 -38.11 -5.69 -21.02
N ASP A 631 -37.26 -5.45 -22.02
CA ASP A 631 -37.62 -5.30 -23.43
C ASP A 631 -36.36 -5.40 -24.31
N GLN A 632 -36.21 -6.54 -24.99
CA GLN A 632 -35.07 -6.81 -25.85
C GLN A 632 -34.96 -5.87 -27.06
N SER A 633 -36.01 -5.10 -27.38
CA SER A 633 -35.98 -4.11 -28.45
C SER A 633 -35.34 -2.77 -28.02
N ARG A 634 -35.09 -2.57 -26.72
CA ARG A 634 -34.47 -1.35 -26.20
C ARG A 634 -33.02 -1.24 -26.62
N VAL A 635 -32.68 -0.04 -27.11
CA VAL A 635 -31.31 0.33 -27.49
C VAL A 635 -30.90 1.53 -26.65
N LEU A 636 -29.72 1.45 -26.02
CA LEU A 636 -29.07 2.62 -25.43
C LEU A 636 -28.17 3.24 -26.49
N ASN A 637 -28.43 4.50 -26.84
CA ASN A 637 -27.61 5.23 -27.78
C ASN A 637 -26.49 5.96 -27.03
N PHE A 638 -25.25 5.52 -27.23
CA PHE A 638 -24.07 6.22 -26.75
C PHE A 638 -23.56 7.23 -27.79
N PRO A 639 -22.90 8.32 -27.35
CA PRO A 639 -22.36 9.33 -28.26
C PRO A 639 -21.13 8.81 -29.01
N SER A 640 -20.95 9.29 -30.24
CA SER A 640 -19.82 8.90 -31.11
C SER A 640 -18.46 9.40 -30.64
N SER A 641 -18.44 10.35 -29.69
CA SER A 641 -17.24 10.86 -29.01
C SER A 641 -16.70 9.93 -27.91
N LEU A 642 -17.43 8.86 -27.55
CA LEU A 642 -17.08 8.01 -26.41
C LEU A 642 -15.80 7.21 -26.70
N VAL A 643 -14.81 7.34 -25.82
CA VAL A 643 -13.48 6.71 -25.91
C VAL A 643 -13.36 5.54 -24.93
N ILE A 644 -13.90 5.68 -23.72
CA ILE A 644 -13.85 4.68 -22.66
C ILE A 644 -15.28 4.32 -22.25
N LEU A 645 -15.60 3.04 -22.30
CA LEU A 645 -16.87 2.48 -21.83
C LEU A 645 -16.61 1.33 -20.86
N ASN A 646 -16.99 1.52 -19.59
CA ASN A 646 -16.92 0.46 -18.58
C ASN A 646 -18.32 -0.04 -18.22
N LEU A 647 -18.61 -1.30 -18.57
CA LEU A 647 -19.84 -2.02 -18.27
C LEU A 647 -19.55 -3.29 -17.44
N SER A 648 -18.50 -3.27 -16.63
CA SER A 648 -18.10 -4.42 -15.83
C SER A 648 -19.16 -4.82 -14.79
N ASN A 649 -19.20 -6.07 -14.34
CA ASN A 649 -20.07 -6.55 -13.25
C ASN A 649 -21.58 -6.32 -13.47
N ASN A 650 -22.08 -6.31 -14.70
CA ASN A 650 -23.48 -6.01 -14.99
C ASN A 650 -24.34 -7.23 -15.35
N LYS A 651 -23.82 -8.46 -15.26
CA LYS A 651 -24.52 -9.70 -15.64
C LYS A 651 -25.11 -9.66 -17.06
N LEU A 652 -24.45 -8.98 -18.00
CA LEU A 652 -24.90 -8.89 -19.40
C LEU A 652 -24.89 -10.26 -20.10
N GLN A 653 -26.00 -10.62 -20.74
CA GLN A 653 -26.14 -11.85 -21.54
C GLN A 653 -25.82 -11.62 -23.03
N LEU A 654 -25.18 -12.60 -23.68
CA LEU A 654 -24.90 -12.54 -25.12
C LEU A 654 -26.10 -12.90 -25.97
N GLY A 655 -26.43 -12.01 -26.90
CA GLY A 655 -27.37 -12.27 -27.99
C GLY A 655 -27.97 -10.99 -28.55
N VAL A 656 -28.15 -9.98 -27.70
CA VAL A 656 -28.87 -8.73 -28.05
C VAL A 656 -28.06 -7.48 -27.66
N ALA A 657 -27.40 -7.48 -26.51
CA ALA A 657 -26.83 -6.26 -25.94
C ALA A 657 -25.63 -5.67 -26.72
N PRO A 658 -24.56 -6.42 -27.09
CA PRO A 658 -23.34 -5.78 -27.58
C PRO A 658 -23.49 -5.06 -28.93
N ARG A 659 -24.27 -5.62 -29.87
CA ARG A 659 -24.46 -5.02 -31.20
C ARG A 659 -25.26 -3.73 -31.13
N LEU A 660 -26.31 -3.73 -30.30
CA LEU A 660 -27.18 -2.57 -30.13
C LEU A 660 -26.45 -1.47 -29.33
N LEU A 661 -25.66 -1.85 -28.33
CA LEU A 661 -24.92 -0.90 -27.49
C LEU A 661 -23.81 -0.17 -28.27
N LEU A 662 -23.05 -0.87 -29.11
CA LEU A 662 -21.81 -0.29 -29.65
C LEU A 662 -21.99 0.43 -31.00
N SER A 663 -23.16 0.32 -31.64
CA SER A 663 -23.38 0.83 -33.00
C SER A 663 -23.15 2.34 -33.19
N GLY A 664 -23.18 3.13 -32.11
CA GLY A 664 -22.90 4.57 -32.11
C GLY A 664 -21.47 4.97 -31.71
N CYS A 665 -20.67 4.08 -31.11
CA CYS A 665 -19.40 4.42 -30.45
C CYS A 665 -18.20 4.36 -31.41
N THR A 666 -18.19 5.16 -32.48
CA THR A 666 -17.16 5.08 -33.53
C THR A 666 -15.73 5.43 -33.08
N GLN A 667 -15.56 6.07 -31.92
CA GLN A 667 -14.26 6.45 -31.36
C GLN A 667 -13.85 5.61 -30.15
N LEU A 668 -14.56 4.51 -29.86
CA LEU A 668 -14.30 3.71 -28.67
C LEU A 668 -12.91 3.06 -28.76
N GLN A 669 -12.07 3.32 -27.75
CA GLN A 669 -10.72 2.77 -27.63
C GLN A 669 -10.63 1.74 -26.52
N GLU A 670 -11.37 1.94 -25.42
CA GLU A 670 -11.38 1.03 -24.28
C GLU A 670 -12.80 0.54 -23.99
N LEU A 671 -12.96 -0.78 -23.91
CA LEU A 671 -14.21 -1.43 -23.55
C LEU A 671 -13.96 -2.43 -22.43
N TRP A 672 -14.62 -2.22 -21.29
CA TRP A 672 -14.45 -3.07 -20.11
C TRP A 672 -15.74 -3.85 -19.85
N LEU A 673 -15.65 -5.17 -19.92
CA LEU A 673 -16.76 -6.09 -19.76
C LEU A 673 -16.47 -7.17 -18.70
N SER A 674 -15.40 -7.08 -17.92
CA SER A 674 -15.14 -8.03 -16.81
C SER A 674 -16.35 -8.15 -15.87
N GLY A 675 -16.64 -9.32 -15.33
CA GLY A 675 -17.69 -9.62 -14.38
C GLY A 675 -19.08 -9.85 -14.97
N ASN A 676 -19.20 -10.02 -16.29
CA ASN A 676 -20.47 -10.45 -16.89
C ASN A 676 -20.41 -11.96 -17.12
N SER A 677 -20.97 -12.72 -16.18
CA SER A 677 -20.84 -14.19 -16.07
C SER A 677 -21.39 -14.97 -17.26
N ASP A 678 -22.34 -14.41 -17.99
CA ASP A 678 -23.08 -15.13 -19.04
C ASP A 678 -22.45 -14.91 -20.43
N MET A 679 -21.18 -14.50 -20.47
CA MET A 679 -20.47 -14.22 -21.71
C MET A 679 -19.90 -15.47 -22.40
N THR A 680 -20.79 -16.34 -22.90
CA THR A 680 -20.42 -17.67 -23.43
C THR A 680 -19.87 -17.68 -24.85
N ASP A 681 -20.24 -16.75 -25.73
CA ASP A 681 -19.75 -16.69 -27.13
C ASP A 681 -18.80 -15.51 -27.37
N VAL A 682 -17.54 -15.68 -26.97
CA VAL A 682 -16.56 -14.60 -27.03
C VAL A 682 -16.23 -14.15 -28.46
N GLN A 683 -16.40 -15.04 -29.44
CA GLN A 683 -16.15 -14.69 -30.84
C GLN A 683 -17.19 -13.68 -31.34
N VAL A 684 -18.47 -13.85 -30.95
CA VAL A 684 -19.52 -12.89 -31.26
C VAL A 684 -19.26 -11.52 -30.62
N ILE A 685 -18.72 -11.46 -29.39
CA ILE A 685 -18.27 -10.18 -28.80
C ILE A 685 -17.19 -9.55 -29.66
N ILE A 686 -16.12 -10.29 -29.97
CA ILE A 686 -14.99 -9.75 -30.72
C ILE A 686 -15.44 -9.24 -32.09
N ASP A 687 -16.24 -10.01 -32.81
CA ASP A 687 -16.73 -9.63 -34.14
C ASP A 687 -17.64 -8.40 -34.05
N THR A 688 -18.49 -8.35 -33.02
CA THR A 688 -19.37 -7.20 -32.78
C THR A 688 -18.56 -5.95 -32.45
N VAL A 689 -17.62 -6.05 -31.52
CA VAL A 689 -16.71 -4.99 -31.07
C VAL A 689 -15.92 -4.44 -32.25
N LYS A 690 -15.32 -5.33 -33.07
CA LYS A 690 -14.59 -4.94 -34.29
C LYS A 690 -15.48 -4.26 -35.33
N SER A 691 -16.70 -4.77 -35.51
CA SER A 691 -17.63 -4.19 -36.48
C SER A 691 -18.13 -2.80 -36.06
N ALA A 692 -18.22 -2.56 -34.75
CA ALA A 692 -18.77 -1.34 -34.18
C ALA A 692 -17.71 -0.23 -33.99
N SER A 693 -16.50 -0.59 -33.55
CA SER A 693 -15.39 0.35 -33.42
C SER A 693 -14.07 -0.32 -33.81
N PRO A 694 -13.54 -0.06 -35.03
CA PRO A 694 -12.25 -0.59 -35.45
C PRO A 694 -11.06 -0.01 -34.64
N GLU A 695 -11.28 1.07 -33.88
CA GLU A 695 -10.27 1.79 -33.09
C GLU A 695 -10.06 1.22 -31.68
N ILE A 696 -10.70 0.10 -31.31
CA ILE A 696 -10.55 -0.47 -29.96
C ILE A 696 -9.14 -1.00 -29.75
N VAL A 697 -8.43 -0.37 -28.81
CA VAL A 697 -7.06 -0.71 -28.41
C VAL A 697 -7.06 -1.65 -27.21
N GLU A 698 -8.04 -1.52 -26.32
CA GLU A 698 -8.08 -2.28 -25.07
C GLU A 698 -9.47 -2.89 -24.82
N LEU A 699 -9.52 -4.22 -24.78
CA LEU A 699 -10.70 -4.98 -24.38
C LEU A 699 -10.41 -5.71 -23.08
N ARG A 700 -11.07 -5.31 -21.98
CA ARG A 700 -10.93 -5.95 -20.67
C ARG A 700 -12.06 -6.97 -20.47
N LEU A 701 -11.68 -8.22 -20.29
CA LEU A 701 -12.57 -9.37 -20.07
C LEU A 701 -12.10 -10.14 -18.82
N ASP A 702 -12.99 -10.95 -18.26
CA ASP A 702 -12.64 -11.87 -17.17
C ASP A 702 -11.58 -12.87 -17.59
N GLU A 703 -10.83 -13.36 -16.60
CA GLU A 703 -9.79 -14.37 -16.82
C GLU A 703 -10.35 -15.65 -17.45
N GLU A 704 -11.52 -16.10 -17.00
CA GLU A 704 -12.16 -17.30 -17.54
C GLU A 704 -12.54 -17.10 -19.02
N VAL A 705 -13.14 -15.96 -19.35
CA VAL A 705 -13.50 -15.58 -20.73
C VAL A 705 -12.23 -15.49 -21.59
N ARG A 706 -11.17 -14.88 -21.06
CA ARG A 706 -9.86 -14.78 -21.73
C ARG A 706 -9.24 -16.16 -21.99
N ASN A 707 -9.35 -17.09 -21.04
CA ASN A 707 -8.82 -18.45 -21.19
C ASN A 707 -9.58 -19.22 -22.28
N ARG A 708 -10.91 -19.07 -22.36
CA ARG A 708 -11.70 -19.63 -23.47
C ARG A 708 -11.33 -19.04 -24.83
N VAL A 709 -11.01 -17.74 -24.92
CA VAL A 709 -10.50 -17.11 -26.16
C VAL A 709 -9.17 -17.72 -26.59
N LYS A 710 -8.26 -17.95 -25.63
CA LYS A 710 -6.97 -18.58 -25.91
C LYS A 710 -7.14 -20.00 -26.42
N GLU A 711 -8.05 -20.78 -25.82
CA GLU A 711 -8.37 -22.15 -26.24
C GLU A 711 -9.00 -22.22 -27.64
N GLY A 712 -9.75 -21.18 -28.04
CA GLY A 712 -10.30 -21.02 -29.39
C GLY A 712 -9.26 -20.75 -30.50
N GLY A 713 -7.95 -20.69 -30.18
CA GLY A 713 -6.88 -20.52 -31.17
C GLY A 713 -6.74 -19.11 -31.73
N VAL A 714 -7.35 -18.11 -31.10
CA VAL A 714 -7.32 -16.72 -31.59
C VAL A 714 -6.09 -16.00 -30.99
N ASN A 715 -5.07 -15.74 -31.82
CA ASN A 715 -3.85 -15.02 -31.44
C ASN A 715 -4.13 -13.53 -31.16
N PHE A 716 -4.61 -13.20 -29.95
CA PHE A 716 -5.05 -11.84 -29.55
C PHE A 716 -4.28 -11.21 -28.39
N LEU A 717 -3.10 -11.74 -28.04
CA LEU A 717 -2.37 -11.36 -26.83
C LEU A 717 -1.99 -9.86 -26.76
N SER A 718 -1.99 -9.11 -27.87
CA SER A 718 -1.67 -7.66 -27.85
C SER A 718 -2.84 -6.75 -27.48
N PHE A 719 -4.09 -7.20 -27.54
CA PHE A 719 -5.31 -6.36 -27.38
C PHE A 719 -6.09 -6.62 -26.09
N VAL A 720 -5.89 -7.77 -25.46
CA VAL A 720 -6.62 -8.19 -24.25
C VAL A 720 -5.71 -8.10 -23.04
N LYS A 721 -5.81 -6.98 -22.31
CA LYS A 721 -5.16 -6.83 -21.01
C LYS A 721 -5.96 -7.53 -19.94
N TYR A 722 -5.24 -8.24 -19.08
CA TYR A 722 -5.80 -8.80 -17.86
C TYR A 722 -5.97 -7.68 -16.84
N THR A 723 -7.17 -7.59 -16.29
CA THR A 723 -7.37 -6.87 -15.04
C THR A 723 -7.53 -7.95 -13.98
N PRO A 724 -6.58 -8.10 -13.05
CA PRO A 724 -6.82 -8.95 -11.91
C PRO A 724 -8.09 -8.48 -11.21
N GLY A 725 -8.88 -9.40 -10.64
CA GLY A 725 -10.11 -9.10 -9.91
C GLY A 725 -9.88 -8.32 -8.60
N ILE A 726 -9.24 -7.16 -8.70
CA ILE A 726 -8.83 -6.30 -7.57
C ILE A 726 -10.07 -5.68 -6.90
N TRP A 727 -11.19 -5.57 -7.61
CA TRP A 727 -12.42 -4.98 -7.09
C TRP A 727 -13.14 -5.81 -6.03
N GLN A 728 -12.82 -7.09 -5.84
CA GLN A 728 -13.37 -7.88 -4.73
C GLN A 728 -12.66 -7.66 -3.39
N ASN A 729 -11.50 -6.97 -3.38
CA ASN A 729 -10.69 -6.74 -2.18
C ASN A 729 -10.34 -5.26 -1.94
N SER A 730 -11.01 -4.31 -2.62
CA SER A 730 -10.92 -2.90 -2.22
C SER A 730 -11.85 -2.71 -1.02
N PRO A 731 -11.36 -2.17 0.11
CA PRO A 731 -12.20 -1.90 1.28
C PRO A 731 -13.45 -1.07 0.93
N ASP A 732 -13.36 -0.20 -0.08
CA ASP A 732 -14.40 0.75 -0.49
C ASP A 732 -15.57 0.15 -1.31
N PHE A 733 -15.72 -1.18 -1.39
CA PHE A 733 -16.68 -1.84 -2.31
C PHE A 733 -17.32 -3.15 -1.77
N MET A 734 -17.45 -3.32 -0.46
CA MET A 734 -18.31 -4.39 0.08
C MET A 734 -19.64 -3.82 0.61
N PRO A 735 -20.81 -4.33 0.17
CA PRO A 735 -22.12 -3.89 0.65
C PRO A 735 -22.43 -4.30 2.09
#